data_AF-Q23KC1-F1
#
_entry.id   AF-Q23KC1-F1
#
_cell.length_a   1.000
_cell.length_b   1.000
_cell.length_c   1.000
_cell.angle_alpha   90.00
_cell.angle_beta   90.00
_cell.angle_gamma   90.00
#
_symmetry.space_group_name_H-M   'P 1'
#
loop_
_entity.id
_entity.type
_entity.pdbx_description
1 polymer ?
#
loop_
_entity_poly.entity_id
_entity_poly.type
_entity_poly.pdbx_seq_one_letter_code
_entity_poly.pdbx_strand_id
1 'polypeptide(L)'
;MSRSSQRSIVRDQFQNEEEEEDDLLGEKDVERLNNLWKNMKEEKKLMNLSTSSMNFKDKGRQRLNYNLSQEREDQWHPEQTADYQKKLYQQSQKEDQPNEDEFLSPQFDPVFMEQKLQESYNLLTKAQEKNSTLVKKLAEAEDELDKCHQKIAKISQMEQMKNSQLSNAKYQEQYTVNLLQGDLDEKDKLIKQLRLSLEEYQEKCNLLLAENNMIKEKNANLCQELDSKISENNRIKSKLGEVEKIIDEMILEKNSKGVVMLEIDYLKNDIEKLLQLLGQTAEFKDFFKFAKDSRDITNLKFIPKLANVKQDIDDKVIKVPINQKMLWVPRDAFSFALHLKQKYNGKLDEKCIEEFLFGYNKIFSEREEKQMERYKKIYTTQITSLKLQLEKKTSYKQATSQTKKATSTIRKSTNSVVSKSNANIEKQLDDLTRMTEQNKENQLFLTDAIKLQEEYERQLQEKQIQIEELNLKVQELQVQGMKYDKLNYMEGSVWMLDKILKEVLRFRENIIQMTKQINNNAFKNQNQKEILQNYKWFVDNVELNGEQLIEKINYMKESTQKSISNVKKQQGNDLQESFHQFEQQQNQKQQEYSKNNQQNEYSNFNNNPYLNEMDFQRTLSTQSPQLYQNYTSTYRNERDFHDNPQTQFNY
;
A
#
# COMPACT_ATOMS: atom_id res chain seq x y z
N MET A 1 18.35 -62.39 -25.51
CA MET A 1 17.06 -62.00 -24.91
C MET A 1 16.81 -60.53 -25.20
N SER A 2 15.91 -60.32 -26.15
CA SER A 2 14.95 -59.23 -26.40
C SER A 2 15.16 -57.79 -25.90
N ARG A 3 15.18 -56.89 -26.92
CA ARG A 3 14.64 -55.52 -27.03
C ARG A 3 15.45 -54.39 -26.37
N SER A 4 16.11 -53.46 -27.07
CA SER A 4 15.82 -52.68 -28.30
C SER A 4 14.57 -51.79 -28.19
N SER A 5 14.77 -50.46 -28.12
CA SER A 5 14.14 -49.43 -28.97
C SER A 5 14.23 -48.02 -28.33
N GLN A 6 14.37 -47.00 -29.20
CA GLN A 6 14.18 -45.56 -28.96
C GLN A 6 15.39 -44.73 -28.44
N ARG A 7 16.34 -44.49 -29.35
CA ARG A 7 17.08 -43.22 -29.47
C ARG A 7 17.15 -42.84 -30.94
N SER A 8 16.29 -41.92 -31.38
CA SER A 8 16.46 -41.10 -32.58
C SER A 8 15.41 -40.01 -32.54
N ILE A 9 15.74 -38.84 -33.09
CA ILE A 9 14.96 -37.58 -33.14
C ILE A 9 15.35 -36.65 -32.00
N VAL A 10 16.30 -35.77 -32.30
CA VAL A 10 16.42 -34.32 -31.97
C VAL A 10 17.92 -33.99 -32.10
N ARG A 11 18.39 -33.93 -33.34
CA ARG A 11 19.68 -33.35 -33.76
C ARG A 11 19.52 -33.11 -35.24
N ASP A 12 19.12 -31.89 -35.59
CA ASP A 12 19.32 -31.23 -36.90
C ASP A 12 18.49 -29.95 -36.94
N GLN A 13 18.77 -28.98 -36.06
CA GLN A 13 18.31 -27.59 -36.19
C GLN A 13 19.22 -26.70 -35.33
N PHE A 14 20.43 -26.37 -35.77
CA PHE A 14 21.23 -25.23 -35.28
C PHE A 14 22.41 -24.99 -36.22
N GLN A 15 22.10 -24.71 -37.47
CA GLN A 15 23.00 -24.07 -38.44
C GLN A 15 22.10 -23.26 -39.37
N ASN A 16 21.92 -21.96 -39.05
CA ASN A 16 21.52 -20.85 -39.92
C ASN A 16 21.02 -19.70 -39.04
N GLU A 17 21.96 -18.96 -38.44
CA GLU A 17 21.72 -17.62 -37.86
C GLU A 17 22.94 -16.76 -38.20
N GLU A 18 23.11 -16.46 -39.48
CA GLU A 18 23.91 -15.34 -39.96
C GLU A 18 23.03 -14.59 -40.99
N GLU A 19 22.94 -13.26 -40.82
CA GLU A 19 22.26 -12.26 -41.67
C GLU A 19 20.74 -12.06 -41.50
N GLU A 20 20.30 -11.37 -40.44
CA GLU A 20 19.08 -10.54 -40.43
C GLU A 20 19.30 -9.28 -39.57
N GLU A 21 20.06 -8.33 -40.10
CA GLU A 21 19.99 -6.91 -39.71
C GLU A 21 19.38 -6.14 -40.91
N ASP A 22 18.51 -5.17 -40.61
CA ASP A 22 17.83 -4.21 -41.51
C ASP A 22 16.41 -4.55 -42.06
N ASP A 23 15.44 -4.86 -41.19
CA ASP A 23 14.02 -4.54 -41.47
C ASP A 23 13.32 -3.95 -40.23
N LEU A 24 13.49 -2.64 -40.04
CA LEU A 24 13.01 -1.88 -38.88
C LEU A 24 11.51 -1.53 -38.88
N LEU A 25 10.71 -2.04 -39.83
CA LEU A 25 9.26 -1.89 -39.82
C LEU A 25 8.62 -3.16 -40.35
N GLY A 26 7.97 -3.93 -39.47
CA GLY A 26 7.24 -5.12 -39.89
C GLY A 26 6.14 -4.77 -40.88
N GLU A 27 5.79 -5.71 -41.76
CA GLU A 27 4.76 -5.55 -42.81
C GLU A 27 3.42 -5.05 -42.23
N LYS A 28 3.11 -5.42 -40.98
CA LYS A 28 1.95 -4.94 -40.22
C LYS A 28 2.01 -3.46 -39.84
N ASP A 29 3.21 -2.92 -39.58
CA ASP A 29 3.40 -1.51 -39.25
C ASP A 29 3.30 -0.64 -40.50
N VAL A 30 3.78 -1.15 -41.64
CA VAL A 30 3.56 -0.53 -42.96
C VAL A 30 2.07 -0.53 -43.31
N GLU A 31 1.35 -1.62 -43.04
CA GLU A 31 -0.09 -1.70 -43.27
C GLU A 31 -0.89 -0.78 -42.33
N ARG A 32 -0.49 -0.66 -41.06
CA ARG A 32 -1.07 0.31 -40.12
C ARG A 32 -0.84 1.75 -40.55
N LEU A 33 0.37 2.11 -40.99
CA LEU A 33 0.69 3.45 -41.48
C LEU A 33 -0.07 3.78 -42.76
N ASN A 34 -0.20 2.83 -43.69
CA ASN A 34 -1.01 3.00 -44.89
C ASN A 34 -2.51 3.20 -44.56
N ASN A 35 -3.06 2.43 -43.61
CA ASN A 35 -4.44 2.59 -43.19
C ASN A 35 -4.67 3.92 -42.46
N LEU A 36 -3.72 4.38 -41.64
CA LEU A 36 -3.78 5.68 -40.98
C LEU A 36 -3.78 6.83 -42.00
N TRP A 37 -2.91 6.75 -43.01
CA TRP A 37 -2.83 7.75 -44.07
C TRP A 37 -4.09 7.77 -44.95
N LYS A 38 -4.70 6.60 -45.19
CA LYS A 38 -5.96 6.47 -45.92
C LYS A 38 -7.12 7.12 -45.16
N ASN A 39 -7.22 6.87 -43.85
CA ASN A 39 -8.22 7.49 -42.97
C ASN A 39 -8.08 9.02 -42.92
N MET A 40 -6.85 9.54 -42.78
CA MET A 40 -6.61 10.99 -42.81
C MET A 40 -7.02 11.63 -44.14
N LYS A 41 -6.87 10.92 -45.26
CA LYS A 41 -7.25 11.41 -46.59
C LYS A 41 -8.77 11.40 -46.79
N GLU A 42 -9.47 10.46 -46.16
CA GLU A 42 -10.94 10.39 -46.14
C GLU A 42 -11.55 11.45 -45.23
N GLU A 43 -11.00 11.69 -44.04
CA GLU A 43 -11.44 12.79 -43.17
C GLU A 43 -11.24 14.17 -43.82
N LYS A 44 -10.13 14.36 -44.56
CA LYS A 44 -9.89 15.61 -45.31
C LYS A 44 -10.88 15.79 -46.47
N LYS A 45 -11.39 14.70 -47.05
CA LYS A 45 -12.48 14.76 -48.04
C LYS A 45 -13.81 15.11 -47.39
N LEU A 46 -14.10 14.58 -46.20
CA LEU A 46 -15.33 14.87 -45.45
C LEU A 46 -15.38 16.33 -44.96
N MET A 47 -14.24 16.90 -44.53
CA MET A 47 -14.16 18.32 -44.16
C MET A 47 -14.35 19.29 -45.33
N ASN A 48 -14.01 18.88 -46.57
CA ASN A 48 -14.25 19.71 -47.75
C ASN A 48 -15.68 19.59 -48.30
N LEU A 49 -16.47 18.61 -47.83
CA LEU A 49 -17.87 18.43 -48.22
C LEU A 49 -18.84 19.09 -47.23
N SER A 50 -18.43 19.34 -45.97
CA SER A 50 -19.25 20.02 -44.96
C SER A 50 -19.36 21.53 -45.15
N THR A 51 -18.50 22.17 -45.95
CA THR A 51 -18.57 23.61 -46.25
C THR A 51 -19.56 24.00 -47.35
N SER A 52 -20.26 23.03 -47.97
CA SER A 52 -21.16 23.30 -49.12
C SER A 52 -22.64 23.01 -48.86
N SER A 53 -23.05 22.76 -47.61
CA SER A 53 -24.44 22.42 -47.30
C SER A 53 -24.87 22.93 -45.92
N MET A 54 -25.30 24.19 -45.84
CA MET A 54 -26.38 24.59 -44.94
C MET A 54 -27.06 25.86 -45.44
N ASN A 55 -28.00 25.66 -46.36
CA ASN A 55 -29.13 26.56 -46.58
C ASN A 55 -30.30 25.98 -45.80
N PHE A 56 -30.64 26.53 -44.63
CA PHE A 56 -31.97 26.35 -44.06
C PHE A 56 -32.40 27.57 -43.25
N LYS A 57 -33.60 28.04 -43.59
CA LYS A 57 -34.43 29.01 -42.88
C LYS A 57 -34.84 28.41 -41.54
N ASP A 58 -34.83 29.16 -40.44
CA ASP A 58 -36.08 29.48 -39.73
C ASP A 58 -35.92 30.53 -38.62
N LYS A 59 -37.09 31.09 -38.30
CA LYS A 59 -37.43 32.22 -37.43
C LYS A 59 -37.08 32.00 -35.95
N GLY A 60 -36.77 33.09 -35.23
CA GLY A 60 -36.96 33.10 -33.78
C GLY A 60 -36.31 34.22 -32.97
N ARG A 61 -37.10 35.27 -32.69
CA ARG A 61 -37.11 36.10 -31.47
C ARG A 61 -36.04 37.18 -31.26
N GLN A 62 -36.52 38.41 -31.43
CA GLN A 62 -36.61 39.49 -30.41
C GLN A 62 -35.80 39.29 -29.12
N ARG A 63 -34.87 40.22 -28.86
CA ARG A 63 -35.00 41.24 -27.79
C ARG A 63 -33.74 42.12 -27.72
N LEU A 64 -33.99 43.42 -27.61
CA LEU A 64 -33.20 44.43 -26.89
C LEU A 64 -31.71 44.57 -27.24
N ASN A 65 -31.35 45.64 -27.94
CA ASN A 65 -30.51 46.63 -27.29
C ASN A 65 -30.71 48.03 -27.87
N TYR A 66 -31.15 48.91 -26.98
CA TYR A 66 -31.06 50.36 -27.08
C TYR A 66 -29.61 50.76 -26.75
N ASN A 67 -29.11 51.79 -27.43
CA ASN A 67 -27.92 52.62 -27.14
C ASN A 67 -26.78 52.54 -28.15
N LEU A 68 -26.24 53.73 -28.44
CA LEU A 68 -25.17 54.10 -29.37
C LEU A 68 -25.62 54.13 -30.84
N SER A 69 -25.94 55.28 -31.44
CA SER A 69 -24.97 56.36 -31.61
C SER A 69 -25.69 57.71 -31.85
N GLN A 70 -25.55 58.62 -30.89
CA GLN A 70 -25.46 60.05 -31.20
C GLN A 70 -24.08 60.27 -31.83
N GLU A 71 -24.04 60.73 -33.08
CA GLU A 71 -23.14 61.78 -33.56
C GLU A 71 -23.27 61.95 -35.08
N ARG A 72 -23.37 63.22 -35.49
CA ARG A 72 -23.47 63.79 -36.85
C ARG A 72 -24.87 63.89 -37.47
N GLU A 73 -25.64 64.79 -36.89
CA GLU A 73 -26.48 65.70 -37.68
C GLU A 73 -25.57 66.67 -38.43
N ASP A 74 -25.40 66.46 -39.73
CA ASP A 74 -24.97 67.54 -40.62
C ASP A 74 -26.18 68.47 -40.82
N GLN A 75 -26.02 69.70 -40.33
CA GLN A 75 -26.96 70.81 -40.48
C GLN A 75 -27.26 71.07 -41.96
N TRP A 76 -28.43 70.63 -42.41
CA TRP A 76 -29.01 71.09 -43.66
C TRP A 76 -29.74 72.42 -43.39
N HIS A 77 -29.07 73.54 -43.68
CA HIS A 77 -29.67 74.88 -43.63
C HIS A 77 -30.55 75.13 -44.86
N PRO A 78 -31.88 75.30 -44.75
CA PRO A 78 -32.75 75.66 -45.87
C PRO A 78 -32.84 77.19 -46.09
N GLU A 79 -31.93 77.98 -45.51
CA GLU A 79 -32.13 79.43 -45.34
C GLU A 79 -31.32 80.31 -46.33
N GLN A 80 -30.63 79.73 -47.32
CA GLN A 80 -29.83 80.50 -48.28
C GLN A 80 -30.28 80.44 -49.75
N THR A 81 -31.35 79.71 -50.07
CA THR A 81 -31.92 79.65 -51.43
C THR A 81 -33.11 80.58 -51.66
N ALA A 82 -33.65 81.23 -50.63
CA ALA A 82 -34.75 82.19 -50.75
C ALA A 82 -34.29 83.64 -51.09
N ASP A 83 -33.03 84.00 -50.81
CA ASP A 83 -32.55 85.39 -50.97
C ASP A 83 -31.91 85.65 -52.36
N TYR A 84 -31.59 84.60 -53.11
CA TYR A 84 -31.03 84.72 -54.46
C TYR A 84 -32.12 84.82 -55.55
N GLN A 85 -33.30 84.22 -55.34
CA GLN A 85 -34.42 84.32 -56.28
C GLN A 85 -35.23 85.63 -56.13
N LYS A 86 -35.08 86.36 -55.02
CA LYS A 86 -35.75 87.66 -54.79
C LYS A 86 -34.99 88.86 -55.37
N LYS A 87 -33.67 88.74 -55.61
CA LYS A 87 -32.84 89.79 -56.24
C LYS A 87 -32.91 89.83 -57.77
N LEU A 88 -33.31 88.75 -58.43
CA LEU A 88 -33.44 88.70 -59.90
C LEU A 88 -34.77 89.24 -60.43
N TYR A 89 -35.78 89.42 -59.58
CA TYR A 89 -37.10 89.95 -59.99
C TYR A 89 -37.28 91.47 -59.73
N GLN A 90 -36.30 92.13 -59.09
CA GLN A 90 -36.36 93.58 -58.78
C GLN A 90 -35.41 94.44 -59.64
N GLN A 91 -34.64 93.83 -60.55
CA GLN A 91 -33.65 94.53 -61.40
C GLN A 91 -34.07 94.62 -62.88
N SER A 92 -35.31 94.25 -63.22
CA SER A 92 -35.89 94.32 -64.57
C SER A 92 -37.01 95.36 -64.73
N GLN A 93 -37.15 96.28 -63.77
CA GLN A 93 -38.03 97.45 -63.90
C GLN A 93 -37.27 98.73 -63.53
N LYS A 94 -36.51 99.28 -64.49
CA LYS A 94 -36.09 100.68 -64.59
C LYS A 94 -35.32 100.85 -65.89
N GLU A 95 -35.61 101.94 -66.61
CA GLU A 95 -34.89 102.48 -67.78
C GLU A 95 -35.18 101.68 -69.09
N ASP A 96 -35.81 102.21 -70.15
CA ASP A 96 -35.72 103.55 -70.73
C ASP A 96 -37.02 104.03 -71.42
N GLN A 97 -37.40 105.28 -71.14
CA GLN A 97 -38.13 106.16 -72.06
C GLN A 97 -37.13 106.86 -72.99
N PRO A 98 -37.55 107.30 -74.19
CA PRO A 98 -37.43 108.74 -74.49
C PRO A 98 -38.69 109.27 -75.20
N ASN A 99 -39.36 110.29 -74.65
CA ASN A 99 -39.12 111.72 -74.89
C ASN A 99 -39.27 112.16 -76.35
N GLU A 100 -40.48 112.68 -76.62
CA GLU A 100 -40.83 113.65 -77.64
C GLU A 100 -40.04 114.96 -77.41
N ASP A 101 -39.50 115.57 -78.47
CA ASP A 101 -39.89 116.94 -78.91
C ASP A 101 -38.90 117.60 -79.88
N GLU A 102 -39.52 118.27 -80.86
CA GLU A 102 -39.12 119.47 -81.62
C GLU A 102 -37.69 119.66 -82.14
N PHE A 103 -37.53 119.88 -83.46
CA PHE A 103 -37.01 121.17 -83.99
C PHE A 103 -37.14 121.28 -85.53
N LEU A 104 -37.96 122.26 -85.95
CA LEU A 104 -37.91 123.19 -87.08
C LEU A 104 -37.11 122.90 -88.38
N SER A 105 -37.81 123.12 -89.50
CA SER A 105 -37.30 123.28 -90.88
C SER A 105 -36.22 124.38 -91.01
N PRO A 106 -35.32 124.34 -92.02
CA PRO A 106 -35.70 124.95 -93.31
C PRO A 106 -35.05 124.34 -94.58
N GLN A 107 -35.76 124.57 -95.69
CA GLN A 107 -35.29 124.77 -97.08
C GLN A 107 -34.40 123.71 -97.77
N PHE A 108 -35.12 122.77 -98.41
CA PHE A 108 -34.95 122.17 -99.73
C PHE A 108 -33.67 122.44 -100.54
N ASP A 109 -32.81 121.42 -100.60
CA ASP A 109 -31.84 121.19 -101.68
C ASP A 109 -31.96 119.71 -102.15
N PRO A 110 -32.41 119.41 -103.38
CA PRO A 110 -32.83 118.05 -103.80
C PRO A 110 -31.74 116.97 -103.83
N VAL A 111 -30.46 117.32 -103.65
CA VAL A 111 -29.33 116.38 -103.77
C VAL A 111 -28.93 115.74 -102.43
N PHE A 112 -29.38 116.29 -101.28
CA PHE A 112 -28.98 115.80 -99.95
C PHE A 112 -29.86 114.65 -99.39
N MET A 113 -31.09 114.48 -99.90
CA MET A 113 -32.06 113.49 -99.40
C MET A 113 -31.72 112.05 -99.81
N GLU A 114 -31.09 111.87 -100.97
CA GLU A 114 -30.70 110.54 -101.47
C GLU A 114 -29.52 109.95 -100.67
N GLN A 115 -28.62 110.79 -100.18
CA GLN A 115 -27.52 110.39 -99.28
C GLN A 115 -28.04 109.94 -97.91
N LYS A 116 -28.99 110.66 -97.31
CA LYS A 116 -29.56 110.26 -96.00
C LYS A 116 -30.41 108.99 -96.08
N LEU A 117 -31.12 108.76 -97.18
CA LEU A 117 -31.88 107.52 -97.36
C LEU A 117 -30.93 106.31 -97.49
N GLN A 118 -29.81 106.49 -98.20
CA GLN A 118 -28.75 105.49 -98.32
C GLN A 118 -28.08 105.21 -96.96
N GLU A 119 -27.80 106.24 -96.16
CA GLU A 119 -27.24 106.09 -94.81
C GLU A 119 -28.20 105.36 -93.86
N SER A 120 -29.50 105.69 -93.90
CA SER A 120 -30.52 104.99 -93.11
C SER A 120 -30.65 103.53 -93.52
N TYR A 121 -30.61 103.22 -94.81
CA TYR A 121 -30.66 101.85 -95.31
C TYR A 121 -29.42 101.04 -94.90
N ASN A 122 -28.23 101.68 -94.95
CA ASN A 122 -26.97 101.10 -94.47
C ASN A 122 -26.96 100.87 -92.96
N LEU A 123 -27.62 101.72 -92.18
CA LEU A 123 -27.78 101.53 -90.73
C LEU A 123 -28.76 100.40 -90.40
N LEU A 124 -29.87 100.30 -91.15
CA LEU A 124 -30.85 99.23 -90.98
C LEU A 124 -30.27 97.85 -91.31
N THR A 125 -29.51 97.75 -92.41
CA THR A 125 -28.80 96.51 -92.77
C THR A 125 -27.76 96.14 -91.72
N LYS A 126 -26.95 97.10 -91.23
CA LYS A 126 -26.03 96.86 -90.11
C LYS A 126 -26.74 96.42 -88.83
N ALA A 127 -27.93 96.96 -88.54
CA ALA A 127 -28.73 96.56 -87.38
C ALA A 127 -29.30 95.14 -87.56
N GLN A 128 -29.75 94.78 -88.77
CA GLN A 128 -30.22 93.43 -89.09
C GLN A 128 -29.08 92.40 -89.04
N GLU A 129 -27.90 92.73 -89.53
CA GLU A 129 -26.70 91.89 -89.42
C GLU A 129 -26.27 91.70 -87.95
N LYS A 130 -26.30 92.77 -87.15
CA LYS A 130 -26.09 92.69 -85.69
C LYS A 130 -27.15 91.82 -85.00
N ASN A 131 -28.41 91.96 -85.38
CA ASN A 131 -29.47 91.15 -84.79
C ASN A 131 -29.35 89.68 -85.20
N SER A 132 -28.99 89.40 -86.46
CA SER A 132 -28.69 88.04 -86.94
C SER A 132 -27.52 87.41 -86.18
N THR A 133 -26.45 88.17 -85.94
CA THR A 133 -25.31 87.68 -85.14
C THR A 133 -25.65 87.49 -83.67
N LEU A 134 -26.50 88.34 -83.08
CA LEU A 134 -27.00 88.16 -81.72
C LEU A 134 -27.90 86.93 -81.59
N VAL A 135 -28.81 86.69 -82.53
CA VAL A 135 -29.66 85.50 -82.55
C VAL A 135 -28.83 84.23 -82.69
N LYS A 136 -27.77 84.23 -83.52
CA LYS A 136 -26.82 83.11 -83.60
C LYS A 136 -26.11 82.86 -82.28
N LYS A 137 -25.60 83.91 -81.63
CA LYS A 137 -24.97 83.80 -80.31
C LYS A 137 -25.93 83.32 -79.24
N LEU A 138 -27.21 83.70 -79.32
CA LEU A 138 -28.24 83.26 -78.40
C LEU A 138 -28.52 81.76 -78.61
N ALA A 139 -28.68 81.32 -79.86
CA ALA A 139 -28.83 79.90 -80.19
C ALA A 139 -27.61 79.05 -79.80
N GLU A 140 -26.39 79.58 -79.98
CA GLU A 140 -25.14 78.94 -79.52
C GLU A 140 -25.11 78.84 -77.98
N ALA A 141 -25.51 79.90 -77.27
CA ALA A 141 -25.60 79.88 -75.81
C ALA A 141 -26.68 78.92 -75.30
N GLU A 142 -27.82 78.80 -75.99
CA GLU A 142 -28.86 77.82 -75.69
C GLU A 142 -28.36 76.38 -75.89
N ASP A 143 -27.66 76.08 -77.00
CA ASP A 143 -27.06 74.76 -77.24
C ASP A 143 -25.96 74.42 -76.22
N GLU A 144 -25.15 75.42 -75.82
CA GLU A 144 -24.17 75.25 -74.73
C GLU A 144 -24.84 75.00 -73.36
N LEU A 145 -25.95 75.69 -73.09
CA LEU A 145 -26.75 75.51 -71.88
C LEU A 145 -27.38 74.11 -71.83
N ASP A 146 -27.93 73.63 -72.94
CA ASP A 146 -28.48 72.29 -73.06
C ASP A 146 -27.40 71.21 -72.90
N LYS A 147 -26.20 71.43 -73.49
CA LYS A 147 -25.04 70.56 -73.24
C LYS A 147 -24.62 70.56 -71.77
N CYS A 148 -24.69 71.70 -71.09
CA CYS A 148 -24.41 71.78 -69.66
C CYS A 148 -25.48 71.03 -68.85
N HIS A 149 -26.77 71.20 -69.15
CA HIS A 149 -27.85 70.45 -68.50
C HIS A 149 -27.72 68.94 -68.70
N GLN A 150 -27.38 68.48 -69.91
CA GLN A 150 -27.12 67.07 -70.17
C GLN A 150 -25.92 66.53 -69.37
N LYS A 151 -24.85 67.32 -69.21
CA LYS A 151 -23.70 66.95 -68.37
C LYS A 151 -24.09 66.87 -66.90
N ILE A 152 -24.86 67.83 -66.38
CA ILE A 152 -25.36 67.83 -65.00
C ILE A 152 -26.26 66.62 -64.75
N ALA A 153 -27.17 66.30 -65.67
CA ALA A 153 -28.04 65.13 -65.56
C ALA A 153 -27.23 63.83 -65.53
N LYS A 154 -26.20 63.69 -66.38
CA LYS A 154 -25.30 62.53 -66.34
C LYS A 154 -24.51 62.44 -65.03
N ILE A 155 -24.00 63.55 -64.51
CA ILE A 155 -23.29 63.59 -63.23
C ILE A 155 -24.24 63.19 -62.10
N SER A 156 -25.46 63.73 -62.05
CA SER A 156 -26.46 63.39 -61.04
C SER A 156 -26.86 61.91 -61.09
N GLN A 157 -27.05 61.33 -62.28
CA GLN A 157 -27.30 59.89 -62.42
C GLN A 157 -26.11 59.04 -61.95
N MET A 158 -24.87 59.42 -62.30
CA MET A 158 -23.67 58.74 -61.80
C MET A 158 -23.55 58.83 -60.28
N GLU A 159 -23.88 59.98 -59.68
CA GLU A 159 -23.85 60.18 -58.25
C GLU A 159 -24.92 59.35 -57.52
N GLN A 160 -26.14 59.26 -58.08
CA GLN A 160 -27.18 58.37 -57.56
C GLN A 160 -26.77 56.89 -57.62
N MET A 161 -26.14 56.45 -58.72
CA MET A 161 -25.61 55.10 -58.83
C MET A 161 -24.47 54.86 -57.82
N LYS A 162 -23.55 55.81 -57.67
CA LYS A 162 -22.44 55.72 -56.71
C LYS A 162 -22.94 55.68 -55.26
N ASN A 163 -23.94 56.49 -54.92
CA ASN A 163 -24.55 56.49 -53.59
C ASN A 163 -25.29 55.18 -53.30
N SER A 164 -25.99 54.62 -54.29
CA SER A 164 -26.60 53.29 -54.17
C SER A 164 -25.55 52.19 -53.97
N GLN A 165 -24.44 52.23 -54.72
CA GLN A 165 -23.31 51.31 -54.55
C GLN A 165 -22.66 51.44 -53.17
N LEU A 166 -22.45 52.67 -52.69
CA LEU A 166 -21.87 52.94 -51.38
C LEU A 166 -22.79 52.44 -50.25
N SER A 167 -24.10 52.63 -50.38
CA SER A 167 -25.08 52.11 -49.41
C SER A 167 -25.07 50.58 -49.37
N ASN A 168 -25.00 49.92 -50.53
CA ASN A 168 -24.91 48.47 -50.62
C ASN A 168 -23.59 47.94 -50.02
N ALA A 169 -22.47 48.60 -50.28
CA ALA A 169 -21.17 48.25 -49.70
C ALA A 169 -21.18 48.39 -48.16
N LYS A 170 -21.74 49.49 -47.63
CA LYS A 170 -21.91 49.69 -46.17
C LYS A 170 -22.77 48.60 -45.53
N TYR A 171 -23.86 48.21 -46.19
CA TYR A 171 -24.72 47.13 -45.69
C TYR A 171 -23.99 45.77 -45.69
N GLN A 172 -23.23 45.47 -46.74
CA GLN A 172 -22.41 44.25 -46.79
C GLN A 172 -21.33 44.26 -45.71
N GLU A 173 -20.63 45.38 -45.52
CA GLU A 173 -19.63 45.54 -44.46
C GLU A 173 -20.26 45.33 -43.08
N GLN A 174 -21.39 45.96 -42.79
CA GLN A 174 -22.10 45.79 -41.52
C GLN A 174 -22.56 44.34 -41.30
N TYR A 175 -23.03 43.66 -42.34
CA TYR A 175 -23.36 42.24 -42.27
C TYR A 175 -22.13 41.38 -41.94
N THR A 176 -20.99 41.64 -42.59
CA THR A 176 -19.73 40.91 -42.29
C THR A 176 -19.22 41.18 -40.88
N VAL A 177 -19.31 42.42 -40.39
CA VAL A 177 -18.93 42.76 -39.01
C VAL A 177 -19.82 42.02 -38.01
N ASN A 178 -21.14 41.98 -38.24
CA ASN A 178 -22.07 41.25 -37.36
C ASN A 178 -21.80 39.74 -37.36
N LEU A 179 -21.47 39.16 -38.51
CA LEU A 179 -21.10 37.74 -38.61
C LEU A 179 -19.81 37.45 -37.84
N LEU A 180 -18.78 38.26 -38.05
CA LEU A 180 -17.50 38.14 -37.34
C LEU A 180 -17.66 38.36 -35.83
N GLN A 181 -18.55 39.26 -35.40
CA GLN A 181 -18.85 39.47 -33.98
C GLN A 181 -19.52 38.23 -33.37
N GLY A 182 -20.45 37.59 -34.08
CA GLY A 182 -21.06 36.33 -33.65
C GLY A 182 -20.04 35.22 -33.48
N ASP A 183 -19.14 35.05 -34.46
CA ASP A 183 -18.04 34.08 -34.38
C ASP A 183 -17.12 34.36 -33.19
N LEU A 184 -16.80 35.63 -32.93
CA LEU A 184 -15.95 36.06 -31.82
C LEU A 184 -16.60 35.74 -30.46
N ASP A 185 -17.90 36.00 -30.32
CA ASP A 185 -18.67 35.67 -29.12
C ASP A 185 -18.72 34.14 -28.89
N GLU A 186 -18.83 33.33 -29.93
CA GLU A 186 -18.76 31.86 -29.84
C GLU A 186 -17.37 31.38 -29.42
N LYS A 187 -16.31 31.96 -29.98
CA LYS A 187 -14.93 31.65 -29.56
C LYS A 187 -14.69 32.05 -28.10
N ASP A 188 -15.22 33.18 -27.64
CA ASP A 188 -15.12 33.60 -26.25
C ASP A 188 -15.86 32.66 -25.29
N LYS A 189 -17.03 32.15 -25.69
CA LYS A 189 -17.74 31.09 -24.93
C LYS A 189 -16.90 29.81 -24.84
N LEU A 190 -16.29 29.40 -25.95
CA LEU A 190 -15.42 28.23 -25.97
C LEU A 190 -14.18 28.42 -25.08
N ILE A 191 -13.54 29.59 -25.13
CA ILE A 191 -12.40 29.93 -24.27
C ILE A 191 -12.80 29.84 -22.79
N LYS A 192 -13.99 30.35 -22.42
CA LYS A 192 -14.49 30.24 -21.04
C LYS A 192 -14.71 28.79 -20.61
N GLN A 193 -15.30 27.96 -21.48
CA GLN A 193 -15.49 26.53 -21.20
C GLN A 193 -14.15 25.80 -21.03
N LEU A 194 -13.18 26.08 -21.90
CA LEU A 194 -11.84 25.49 -21.79
C LEU A 194 -11.12 25.92 -20.51
N ARG A 195 -11.30 27.17 -20.06
CA ARG A 195 -10.73 27.65 -18.79
C ARG A 195 -11.32 26.94 -17.58
N LEU A 196 -12.65 26.78 -17.54
CA LEU A 196 -13.32 26.04 -16.46
C LEU A 196 -12.87 24.59 -16.42
N SER A 197 -12.80 23.91 -17.58
CA SER A 197 -12.31 22.54 -17.64
C SER A 197 -10.85 22.43 -17.20
N LEU A 198 -10.00 23.39 -17.56
CA LEU A 198 -8.60 23.41 -17.13
C LEU A 198 -8.47 23.60 -15.61
N GLU A 199 -9.30 24.44 -15.01
CA GLU A 199 -9.37 24.64 -13.55
C GLU A 199 -9.82 23.35 -12.83
N GLU A 200 -10.86 22.68 -13.33
CA GLU A 200 -11.32 21.37 -12.82
C GLU A 200 -10.20 20.31 -12.87
N TYR A 201 -9.46 20.25 -13.99
CA TYR A 201 -8.33 19.32 -14.11
C TYR A 201 -7.17 19.68 -13.17
N GLN A 202 -6.91 20.97 -12.94
CA GLN A 202 -5.91 21.41 -11.97
C GLN A 202 -6.29 21.04 -10.54
N GLU A 203 -7.54 21.23 -10.14
CA GLU A 203 -8.04 20.79 -8.82
C GLU A 203 -7.90 19.27 -8.66
N LYS A 204 -8.28 18.50 -9.69
CA LYS A 204 -8.12 17.04 -9.69
C LYS A 204 -6.65 16.62 -9.55
N CYS A 205 -5.73 17.28 -10.26
CA CYS A 205 -4.30 17.03 -10.12
C CYS A 205 -3.80 17.35 -8.70
N ASN A 206 -4.26 18.45 -8.10
CA ASN A 206 -3.89 18.82 -6.74
C ASN A 206 -4.39 17.80 -5.70
N LEU A 207 -5.61 17.29 -5.86
CA LEU A 207 -6.16 16.23 -5.01
C LEU A 207 -5.36 14.93 -5.13
N LEU A 208 -5.03 14.51 -6.36
CA LEU A 208 -4.19 13.33 -6.59
C LEU A 208 -2.78 13.49 -6.01
N LEU A 209 -2.20 14.69 -6.07
CA LEU A 209 -0.90 14.98 -5.44
C LEU A 209 -0.99 14.88 -3.92
N ALA A 210 -2.05 15.39 -3.30
CA ALA A 210 -2.29 15.28 -1.87
C ALA A 210 -2.47 13.81 -1.43
N GLU A 211 -3.25 13.04 -2.19
CA GLU A 211 -3.44 11.60 -1.95
C GLU A 211 -2.12 10.82 -2.08
N ASN A 212 -1.33 11.10 -3.12
CA ASN A 212 -0.02 10.48 -3.32
C ASN A 212 0.94 10.79 -2.16
N ASN A 213 0.91 12.02 -1.64
CA ASN A 213 1.70 12.38 -0.45
C ASN A 213 1.25 11.63 0.80
N MET A 214 -0.06 11.48 1.02
CA MET A 214 -0.58 10.66 2.14
C MET A 214 -0.19 9.18 2.00
N ILE A 215 -0.23 8.62 0.79
CA ILE A 215 0.21 7.25 0.51
C ILE A 215 1.71 7.11 0.77
N LYS A 216 2.53 8.07 0.35
CA LYS A 216 3.98 8.08 0.62
C LYS A 216 4.28 8.10 2.11
N GLU A 217 3.58 8.93 2.89
CA GLU A 217 3.73 9.00 4.34
C GLU A 217 3.33 7.67 5.00
N LYS A 218 2.19 7.08 4.58
CA LYS A 218 1.76 5.77 5.06
C LYS A 218 2.78 4.67 4.74
N ASN A 219 3.35 4.67 3.53
CA ASN A 219 4.40 3.73 3.14
C ASN A 219 5.68 3.92 3.97
N ALA A 220 6.08 5.16 4.26
CA ALA A 220 7.22 5.43 5.12
C ALA A 220 7.00 4.87 6.55
N ASN A 221 5.80 5.06 7.11
CA ASN A 221 5.44 4.51 8.41
C ASN A 221 5.43 2.97 8.42
N LEU A 222 4.90 2.34 7.36
CA LEU A 222 4.92 0.88 7.21
C LEU A 222 6.34 0.33 7.06
N CYS A 223 7.23 1.01 6.33
CA CYS A 223 8.65 0.64 6.25
C CYS A 223 9.33 0.72 7.63
N GLN A 224 9.08 1.77 8.40
CA GLN A 224 9.62 1.92 9.75
C GLN A 224 9.12 0.82 10.70
N GLU A 225 7.82 0.46 10.61
CA GLU A 225 7.26 -0.65 11.37
C GLU A 225 7.91 -1.99 10.97
N LEU A 226 8.08 -2.23 9.67
CA LEU A 226 8.72 -3.43 9.14
C LEU A 226 10.17 -3.57 9.67
N ASP A 227 10.94 -2.48 9.66
CA ASP A 227 12.32 -2.48 10.19
C ASP A 227 12.36 -2.76 11.69
N SER A 228 11.40 -2.22 12.45
CA SER A 228 11.24 -2.55 13.88
C SER A 228 10.93 -4.04 14.08
N LYS A 229 10.04 -4.62 13.27
CA LYS A 229 9.68 -6.04 13.34
C LYS A 229 10.82 -6.95 12.90
N ILE A 230 11.62 -6.57 11.90
CA ILE A 230 12.83 -7.28 11.50
C ILE A 230 13.85 -7.29 12.64
N SER A 231 14.04 -6.14 13.30
CA SER A 231 14.94 -6.02 14.45
C SER A 231 14.50 -6.89 15.64
N GLU A 232 13.20 -6.91 15.93
CA GLU A 232 12.61 -7.79 16.95
C GLU A 232 12.78 -9.28 16.61
N ASN A 233 12.56 -9.67 15.35
CA ASN A 233 12.75 -11.04 14.88
C ASN A 233 14.21 -11.48 14.99
N ASN A 234 15.16 -10.63 14.60
CA ASN A 234 16.59 -10.89 14.77
C ASN A 234 16.97 -11.06 16.23
N ARG A 235 16.39 -10.24 17.13
CA ARG A 235 16.58 -10.39 18.59
C ARG A 235 16.04 -11.73 19.09
N ILE A 236 14.86 -12.14 18.64
CA ILE A 236 14.26 -13.44 19.00
C ILE A 236 15.10 -14.59 18.49
N LYS A 237 15.59 -14.55 17.24
CA LYS A 237 16.50 -15.56 16.67
C LYS A 237 17.79 -15.68 17.47
N SER A 238 18.39 -14.56 17.89
CA SER A 238 19.58 -14.59 18.74
C SER A 238 19.30 -15.28 20.08
N LYS A 239 18.20 -14.92 20.75
CA LYS A 239 17.79 -15.56 22.00
C LYS A 239 17.48 -17.05 21.82
N LEU A 240 16.85 -17.43 20.71
CA LEU A 240 16.58 -18.83 20.41
C LEU A 240 17.89 -19.61 20.26
N GLY A 241 18.87 -19.08 19.52
CA GLY A 241 20.18 -19.69 19.38
C GLY A 241 20.96 -19.79 20.70
N GLU A 242 20.81 -18.82 21.61
CA GLU A 242 21.37 -18.91 22.97
C GLU A 242 20.72 -20.03 23.78
N VAL A 243 19.38 -20.15 23.72
CA VAL A 243 18.65 -21.21 24.41
C VAL A 243 18.99 -22.59 23.84
N GLU A 244 19.11 -22.72 22.53
CA GLU A 244 19.56 -23.95 21.86
C GLU A 244 20.94 -24.38 22.36
N LYS A 245 21.91 -23.45 22.46
CA LYS A 245 23.22 -23.74 23.04
C LYS A 245 23.14 -24.21 24.49
N ILE A 246 22.32 -23.57 25.32
CA ILE A 246 22.12 -23.99 26.72
C ILE A 246 21.52 -25.40 26.76
N ILE A 247 20.58 -25.72 25.88
CA ILE A 247 19.99 -27.07 25.78
C ILE A 247 21.05 -28.09 25.38
N ASP A 248 21.87 -27.80 24.38
CA ASP A 248 22.94 -28.68 23.94
C ASP A 248 23.98 -28.92 25.05
N GLU A 249 24.36 -27.87 25.78
CA GLU A 249 25.24 -27.96 26.96
C GLU A 249 24.60 -28.83 28.06
N MET A 250 23.31 -28.65 28.36
CA MET A 250 22.60 -29.50 29.32
C MET A 250 22.51 -30.95 28.85
N ILE A 251 22.33 -31.22 27.55
CA ILE A 251 22.30 -32.57 26.99
C ILE A 251 23.69 -33.22 27.10
N LEU A 252 24.76 -32.49 26.77
CA LEU A 252 26.14 -32.94 26.95
C LEU A 252 26.44 -33.24 28.42
N GLU A 253 26.03 -32.36 29.34
CA GLU A 253 26.19 -32.56 30.78
C GLU A 253 25.38 -33.78 31.25
N LYS A 254 24.13 -33.95 30.78
CA LYS A 254 23.31 -35.11 31.09
C LYS A 254 23.91 -36.41 30.56
N ASN A 255 24.49 -36.40 29.36
CA ASN A 255 25.16 -37.56 28.79
C ASN A 255 26.41 -37.93 29.58
N SER A 256 27.23 -36.94 29.98
CA SER A 256 28.39 -37.16 30.86
C SER A 256 27.99 -37.70 32.23
N LYS A 257 26.93 -37.15 32.84
CA LYS A 257 26.33 -37.65 34.09
C LYS A 257 25.77 -39.06 33.92
N GLY A 258 25.15 -39.38 32.78
CA GLY A 258 24.66 -40.71 32.45
C GLY A 258 25.78 -41.76 32.41
N VAL A 259 26.90 -41.43 31.77
CA VAL A 259 28.09 -42.31 31.74
C VAL A 259 28.65 -42.53 33.16
N VAL A 260 28.80 -41.47 33.95
CA VAL A 260 29.25 -41.58 35.35
C VAL A 260 28.26 -42.38 36.21
N MET A 261 26.96 -42.25 35.97
CA MET A 261 25.93 -42.96 36.71
C MET A 261 25.93 -44.47 36.39
N LEU A 262 26.17 -44.84 35.12
CA LEU A 262 26.38 -46.23 34.71
C LEU A 262 27.62 -46.83 35.37
N GLU A 263 28.72 -46.07 35.46
CA GLU A 263 29.94 -46.50 36.14
C GLU A 263 29.70 -46.69 37.65
N ILE A 264 28.97 -45.78 38.29
CA ILE A 264 28.57 -45.92 39.71
C ILE A 264 27.70 -47.17 39.92
N ASP A 265 26.74 -47.44 39.04
CA ASP A 265 25.86 -48.61 39.18
C ASP A 265 26.61 -49.91 38.88
N TYR A 266 27.58 -49.90 37.97
CA TYR A 266 28.51 -51.01 37.77
C TYR A 266 29.32 -51.29 39.05
N LEU A 267 29.92 -50.25 39.64
CA LEU A 267 30.69 -50.36 40.89
C LEU A 267 29.83 -50.82 42.07
N LYS A 268 28.58 -50.34 42.18
CA LYS A 268 27.63 -50.81 43.21
C LYS A 268 27.30 -52.29 43.03
N ASN A 269 27.03 -52.73 41.80
CA ASN A 269 26.75 -54.14 41.51
C ASN A 269 27.96 -55.03 41.83
N ASP A 270 29.18 -54.57 41.54
CA ASP A 270 30.39 -55.28 41.91
C ASP A 270 30.62 -55.32 43.42
N ILE A 271 30.36 -54.22 44.13
CA ILE A 271 30.34 -54.21 45.61
C ILE A 271 29.30 -55.18 46.15
N GLU A 272 28.11 -55.24 45.55
CA GLU A 272 27.05 -56.17 45.96
C GLU A 272 27.42 -57.64 45.70
N LYS A 273 28.05 -57.93 44.55
CA LYS A 273 28.64 -59.26 44.27
C LYS A 273 29.75 -59.61 45.25
N LEU A 274 30.66 -58.69 45.54
CA LEU A 274 31.75 -58.90 46.50
C LEU A 274 31.19 -59.15 47.91
N LEU A 275 30.16 -58.40 48.32
CA LEU A 275 29.46 -58.64 49.58
C LEU A 275 28.78 -60.00 49.60
N GLN A 276 28.13 -60.43 48.50
CA GLN A 276 27.55 -61.77 48.40
C GLN A 276 28.61 -62.88 48.51
N LEU A 277 29.74 -62.72 47.83
CA LEU A 277 30.88 -63.65 47.90
C LEU A 277 31.46 -63.72 49.33
N LEU A 278 31.64 -62.56 49.98
CA LEU A 278 32.04 -62.49 51.38
C LEU A 278 31.01 -63.18 52.30
N GLY A 279 29.71 -63.00 52.03
CA GLY A 279 28.64 -63.66 52.78
C GLY A 279 28.61 -65.20 52.65
N GLN A 280 29.22 -65.76 51.60
CA GLN A 280 29.36 -67.22 51.42
C GLN A 280 30.47 -67.81 52.28
N THR A 281 31.43 -67.00 52.73
CA THR A 281 32.49 -67.44 53.64
C THR A 281 32.00 -67.41 55.10
N ALA A 282 32.33 -68.45 55.86
CA ALA A 282 31.86 -68.60 57.25
C ALA A 282 32.36 -67.46 58.16
N GLU A 283 33.52 -66.91 57.86
CA GLU A 283 34.21 -65.87 58.62
C GLU A 283 33.55 -64.48 58.49
N PHE A 284 32.87 -64.20 57.38
CA PHE A 284 32.32 -62.87 57.05
C PHE A 284 30.78 -62.82 56.95
N LYS A 285 30.09 -63.90 57.34
CA LYS A 285 28.63 -64.03 57.25
C LYS A 285 27.88 -62.99 58.11
N ASP A 286 28.40 -62.69 59.29
CA ASP A 286 27.80 -61.70 60.20
C ASP A 286 28.02 -60.26 59.69
N PHE A 287 29.16 -60.00 59.06
CA PHE A 287 29.42 -58.73 58.37
C PHE A 287 28.48 -58.52 57.18
N PHE A 288 28.20 -59.57 56.39
CA PHE A 288 27.25 -59.49 55.28
C PHE A 288 25.82 -59.17 55.76
N LYS A 289 25.35 -59.81 56.84
CA LYS A 289 24.04 -59.48 57.45
C LYS A 289 24.00 -58.03 57.93
N PHE A 290 25.02 -57.59 58.65
CA PHE A 290 25.13 -56.19 59.10
C PHE A 290 25.14 -55.19 57.93
N ALA A 291 25.88 -55.48 56.86
CA ALA A 291 25.94 -54.63 55.67
C ALA A 291 24.61 -54.59 54.89
N LYS A 292 23.85 -55.68 54.89
CA LYS A 292 22.52 -55.75 54.25
C LYS A 292 21.46 -54.99 55.04
N ASP A 293 21.52 -55.05 56.37
CA ASP A 293 20.60 -54.32 57.26
C ASP A 293 20.94 -52.83 57.34
N SER A 294 22.19 -52.45 57.05
CA SER A 294 22.69 -51.06 57.09
C SER A 294 22.57 -50.30 55.76
N ARG A 295 21.80 -50.79 54.77
CA ARG A 295 21.75 -50.22 53.41
C ARG A 295 21.24 -48.76 53.29
N ASP A 296 20.79 -48.13 54.38
CA ASP A 296 20.28 -46.75 54.42
C ASP A 296 21.15 -45.78 55.23
N ILE A 297 22.47 -45.97 55.21
CA ILE A 297 23.37 -45.08 55.96
C ILE A 297 24.33 -44.37 54.99
N THR A 298 24.30 -43.04 55.04
CA THR A 298 25.13 -42.14 54.23
C THR A 298 26.29 -41.63 55.09
N ASN A 299 27.50 -41.61 54.54
CA ASN A 299 28.68 -41.11 55.23
C ASN A 299 28.91 -39.63 54.89
N LEU A 300 29.09 -38.78 55.92
CA LEU A 300 29.37 -37.35 55.77
C LEU A 300 30.79 -37.13 55.22
N LYS A 301 30.93 -36.49 54.05
CA LYS A 301 32.17 -36.43 53.27
C LYS A 301 33.14 -35.31 53.70
N PHE A 302 32.62 -34.24 54.29
CA PHE A 302 33.36 -33.01 54.62
C PHE A 302 33.83 -32.97 56.08
N ILE A 303 33.11 -33.57 57.03
CA ILE A 303 33.48 -33.59 58.46
C ILE A 303 34.88 -34.19 58.72
N PRO A 304 35.27 -35.33 58.12
CA PRO A 304 36.60 -35.91 58.36
C PRO A 304 37.75 -35.02 57.86
N LYS A 305 37.47 -34.14 56.89
CA LYS A 305 38.46 -33.21 56.33
C LYS A 305 38.66 -31.99 57.23
N LEU A 306 37.60 -31.53 57.91
CA LEU A 306 37.64 -30.40 58.85
C LEU A 306 38.37 -30.74 60.16
N ALA A 307 38.27 -31.99 60.61
CA ALA A 307 38.92 -32.44 61.85
C ALA A 307 40.45 -32.60 61.74
N ASN A 308 41.00 -32.60 60.53
CA ASN A 308 42.44 -32.68 60.27
C ASN A 308 43.08 -31.31 60.01
N VAL A 309 42.33 -30.21 60.21
CA VAL A 309 42.88 -28.86 60.07
C VAL A 309 43.83 -28.60 61.22
N LYS A 310 45.13 -28.48 60.89
CA LYS A 310 46.21 -28.10 61.81
C LYS A 310 45.84 -26.77 62.47
N GLN A 311 45.61 -26.77 63.78
CA GLN A 311 45.74 -25.55 64.56
C GLN A 311 47.22 -25.38 64.88
N ASP A 312 47.84 -24.31 64.39
CA ASP A 312 49.25 -23.93 64.59
C ASP A 312 49.50 -23.46 66.03
N ILE A 313 49.24 -24.33 67.00
CA ILE A 313 49.54 -24.09 68.41
C ILE A 313 50.28 -25.33 68.93
N ASP A 314 51.61 -25.23 69.00
CA ASP A 314 52.56 -26.14 69.64
C ASP A 314 52.46 -27.64 69.29
N ASP A 315 53.08 -28.02 68.16
CA ASP A 315 53.78 -29.29 67.79
C ASP A 315 53.33 -30.66 68.33
N LYS A 316 52.14 -30.79 68.91
CA LYS A 316 51.50 -32.06 69.23
C LYS A 316 50.19 -32.09 68.46
N VAL A 317 50.23 -32.76 67.30
CA VAL A 317 49.03 -33.12 66.54
C VAL A 317 48.20 -34.08 67.38
N ILE A 318 47.34 -33.54 68.25
CA ILE A 318 46.33 -34.32 68.96
C ILE A 318 45.25 -34.64 67.94
N LYS A 319 45.42 -35.76 67.24
CA LYS A 319 44.33 -36.37 66.46
C LYS A 319 43.26 -36.78 67.45
N VAL A 320 42.22 -35.97 67.62
CA VAL A 320 41.03 -36.40 68.36
C VAL A 320 40.41 -37.52 67.52
N PRO A 321 40.38 -38.77 68.01
CA PRO A 321 39.79 -39.86 67.25
C PRO A 321 38.29 -39.60 67.13
N ILE A 322 37.86 -39.11 65.96
CA ILE A 322 36.44 -39.02 65.66
C ILE A 322 35.91 -40.44 65.63
N ASN A 323 34.98 -40.73 66.53
CA ASN A 323 34.27 -41.99 66.53
C ASN A 323 33.53 -42.11 65.20
N GLN A 324 33.99 -43.02 64.34
CA GLN A 324 33.46 -43.16 62.98
C GLN A 324 31.95 -43.31 62.99
N LYS A 325 31.36 -43.91 64.03
CA LYS A 325 29.91 -44.06 64.22
C LYS A 325 29.13 -42.75 64.13
N MET A 326 29.73 -41.61 64.47
CA MET A 326 29.08 -40.28 64.41
C MET A 326 29.02 -39.71 62.99
N LEU A 327 29.79 -40.25 62.04
CA LEU A 327 29.81 -39.82 60.63
C LEU A 327 28.71 -40.50 59.80
N TRP A 328 28.06 -41.52 60.37
CA TRP A 328 27.03 -42.31 59.74
C TRP A 328 25.66 -41.72 60.06
N VAL A 329 24.99 -41.20 59.04
CA VAL A 329 23.67 -40.56 59.17
C VAL A 329 22.66 -41.32 58.32
N PRO A 330 21.41 -41.53 58.78
CA PRO A 330 20.37 -42.12 57.96
C PRO A 330 20.17 -41.35 56.66
N ARG A 331 19.98 -42.09 55.56
CA ARG A 331 19.80 -41.51 54.22
C ARG A 331 18.61 -40.56 54.15
N ASP A 332 17.54 -40.83 54.89
CA ASP A 332 16.36 -39.97 54.97
C ASP A 332 16.64 -38.62 55.62
N ALA A 333 17.51 -38.59 56.64
CA ALA A 333 17.91 -37.34 57.28
C ALA A 333 18.80 -36.51 56.33
N PHE A 334 19.67 -37.16 55.57
CA PHE A 334 20.49 -36.50 54.56
C PHE A 334 19.66 -35.99 53.38
N SER A 335 18.71 -36.78 52.87
CA SER A 335 17.82 -36.39 51.78
C SER A 335 16.89 -35.24 52.18
N PHE A 336 16.38 -35.25 53.41
CA PHE A 336 15.60 -34.14 53.97
C PHE A 336 16.42 -32.85 54.04
N ALA A 337 17.69 -32.93 54.46
CA ALA A 337 18.56 -31.76 54.52
C ALA A 337 18.89 -31.20 53.13
N LEU A 338 19.06 -32.06 52.12
CA LEU A 338 19.19 -31.64 50.72
C LEU A 338 17.90 -31.00 50.18
N HIS A 339 16.74 -31.52 50.56
CA HIS A 339 15.46 -30.92 50.20
C HIS A 339 15.30 -29.52 50.84
N LEU A 340 15.78 -29.32 52.07
CA LEU A 340 15.86 -27.98 52.68
C LEU A 340 16.79 -27.06 51.90
N LYS A 341 17.95 -27.53 51.43
CA LYS A 341 18.86 -26.75 50.57
C LYS A 341 18.14 -26.26 49.30
N GLN A 342 17.38 -27.15 48.65
CA GLN A 342 16.59 -26.81 47.46
C GLN A 342 15.50 -25.78 47.78
N LYS A 343 14.78 -25.95 48.91
CA LYS A 343 13.72 -25.02 49.35
C LYS A 343 14.22 -23.59 49.63
N TYR A 344 15.47 -23.44 50.06
CA TYR A 344 16.08 -22.13 50.34
C TYR A 344 17.00 -21.63 49.21
N ASN A 345 16.72 -22.05 47.96
CA ASN A 345 17.44 -21.62 46.75
C ASN A 345 18.97 -21.78 46.85
N GLY A 346 19.45 -22.84 47.51
CA GLY A 346 20.88 -23.15 47.58
C GLY A 346 21.71 -22.23 48.47
N LYS A 347 21.10 -21.32 49.25
CA LYS A 347 21.83 -20.44 50.20
C LYS A 347 22.55 -21.21 51.32
N LEU A 348 22.16 -22.46 51.57
CA LEU A 348 22.83 -23.34 52.54
C LEU A 348 24.00 -24.06 51.85
N ASP A 349 25.22 -23.76 52.32
CA ASP A 349 26.40 -24.51 51.93
C ASP A 349 26.30 -25.96 52.42
N GLU A 350 26.81 -26.89 51.61
CA GLU A 350 26.78 -28.33 51.90
C GLU A 350 27.59 -28.67 53.14
N LYS A 351 28.65 -27.89 53.42
CA LYS A 351 29.44 -28.00 54.65
C LYS A 351 28.61 -27.71 55.89
N CYS A 352 27.78 -26.66 55.87
CA CYS A 352 26.90 -26.31 56.98
C CYS A 352 25.85 -27.39 57.22
N ILE A 353 25.35 -28.01 56.14
CA ILE A 353 24.40 -29.12 56.24
C ILE A 353 25.05 -30.34 56.89
N GLU A 354 26.26 -30.72 56.47
CA GLU A 354 26.95 -31.85 57.09
C GLU A 354 27.34 -31.56 58.54
N GLU A 355 27.76 -30.35 58.87
CA GLU A 355 28.05 -29.93 60.25
C GLU A 355 26.81 -29.99 61.14
N PHE A 356 25.67 -29.53 60.61
CA PHE A 356 24.38 -29.66 61.27
C PHE A 356 23.99 -31.13 61.48
N LEU A 357 24.10 -31.97 60.45
CA LEU A 357 23.77 -33.39 60.54
C LEU A 357 24.69 -34.14 61.50
N PHE A 358 25.98 -33.77 61.53
CA PHE A 358 26.94 -34.31 62.48
C PHE A 358 26.60 -33.91 63.93
N GLY A 359 26.31 -32.62 64.16
CA GLY A 359 25.88 -32.13 65.47
C GLY A 359 24.57 -32.78 65.91
N TYR A 360 23.62 -32.95 65.00
CA TYR A 360 22.37 -33.62 65.26
C TYR A 360 22.58 -35.11 65.60
N ASN A 361 23.40 -35.82 64.84
CA ASN A 361 23.71 -37.22 65.09
C ASN A 361 24.43 -37.41 66.42
N LYS A 362 25.29 -36.47 66.82
CA LYS A 362 25.93 -36.43 68.14
C LYS A 362 24.89 -36.28 69.26
N ILE A 363 24.02 -35.28 69.18
CA ILE A 363 22.96 -35.05 70.17
C ILE A 363 22.01 -36.25 70.25
N PHE A 364 21.64 -36.80 69.10
CA PHE A 364 20.75 -37.95 69.01
C PHE A 364 21.41 -39.20 69.59
N SER A 365 22.68 -39.47 69.26
CA SER A 365 23.45 -40.58 69.82
C SER A 365 23.55 -40.47 71.34
N GLU A 366 23.87 -39.29 71.88
CA GLU A 366 23.92 -39.06 73.33
C GLU A 366 22.55 -39.22 74.00
N ARG A 367 21.47 -38.79 73.32
CA ARG A 367 20.10 -38.95 73.80
C ARG A 367 19.67 -40.41 73.81
N GLU A 368 19.89 -41.13 72.72
CA GLU A 368 19.57 -42.55 72.57
C GLU A 368 20.38 -43.39 73.55
N GLU A 369 21.66 -43.08 73.75
CA GLU A 369 22.49 -43.74 74.76
C GLU A 369 21.90 -43.56 76.15
N LYS A 370 21.49 -42.33 76.52
CA LYS A 370 20.81 -42.06 77.79
C LYS A 370 19.44 -42.75 77.88
N GLN A 371 18.66 -42.80 76.80
CA GLN A 371 17.37 -43.50 76.78
C GLN A 371 17.56 -45.01 76.92
N MET A 372 18.49 -45.59 76.19
CA MET A 372 18.87 -46.99 76.30
C MET A 372 19.37 -47.31 77.69
N GLU A 373 20.12 -46.42 78.34
CA GLU A 373 20.54 -46.61 79.73
C GLU A 373 19.34 -46.57 80.69
N ARG A 374 18.36 -45.67 80.47
CA ARG A 374 17.11 -45.63 81.24
C ARG A 374 16.29 -46.90 81.03
N TYR A 375 16.10 -47.35 79.79
CA TYR A 375 15.39 -48.60 79.50
C TYR A 375 16.12 -49.80 80.09
N LYS A 376 17.46 -49.87 79.99
CA LYS A 376 18.25 -50.89 80.68
C LYS A 376 17.98 -50.85 82.18
N LYS A 377 17.94 -49.68 82.81
CA LYS A 377 17.60 -49.53 84.25
C LYS A 377 16.15 -49.96 84.55
N ILE A 378 15.18 -49.59 83.71
CA ILE A 378 13.78 -49.98 83.86
C ILE A 378 13.63 -51.49 83.69
N TYR A 379 14.17 -52.08 82.62
CA TYR A 379 14.08 -53.52 82.37
C TYR A 379 14.86 -54.32 83.40
N THR A 380 16.02 -53.86 83.87
CA THR A 380 16.71 -54.52 85.00
C THR A 380 15.89 -54.44 86.28
N THR A 381 15.21 -53.32 86.55
CA THR A 381 14.28 -53.17 87.69
C THR A 381 13.02 -54.03 87.51
N GLN A 382 12.48 -54.14 86.29
CA GLN A 382 11.33 -54.96 85.98
C GLN A 382 11.69 -56.45 86.07
N ILE A 383 12.82 -56.86 85.52
CA ILE A 383 13.34 -58.23 85.63
C ILE A 383 13.55 -58.59 87.10
N THR A 384 14.13 -57.70 87.91
CA THR A 384 14.27 -57.94 89.36
C THR A 384 12.91 -57.98 90.07
N SER A 385 11.97 -57.08 89.73
CA SER A 385 10.62 -57.08 90.31
C SER A 385 9.77 -58.29 89.89
N LEU A 386 9.89 -58.74 88.64
CA LEU A 386 9.18 -59.90 88.10
C LEU A 386 9.77 -61.19 88.67
N LYS A 387 11.10 -61.27 88.85
CA LYS A 387 11.72 -62.35 89.63
C LYS A 387 11.12 -62.40 91.05
N LEU A 388 10.98 -61.24 91.72
CA LEU A 388 10.34 -61.14 93.05
C LEU A 388 8.82 -61.43 93.03
N GLN A 389 8.10 -61.17 91.94
CA GLN A 389 6.65 -61.43 91.82
C GLN A 389 6.35 -62.88 91.43
N LEU A 390 7.19 -63.50 90.60
CA LEU A 390 7.16 -64.93 90.34
C LEU A 390 7.40 -65.72 91.62
N GLU A 391 8.23 -65.21 92.53
CA GLU A 391 8.36 -65.74 93.89
C GLU A 391 7.09 -65.55 94.76
N LYS A 392 6.10 -64.72 94.37
CA LYS A 392 4.96 -64.29 95.23
C LYS A 392 3.52 -64.65 94.78
N LYS A 393 3.21 -64.97 93.51
CA LYS A 393 1.79 -65.09 93.04
C LYS A 393 1.23 -66.53 92.91
N THR A 394 -0.01 -66.69 93.43
CA THR A 394 -0.93 -67.85 93.40
C THR A 394 -1.93 -67.82 92.21
N SER A 395 -2.58 -68.96 91.89
CA SER A 395 -3.14 -69.37 90.57
C SER A 395 -4.50 -68.78 90.08
N TYR A 396 -4.71 -68.71 88.76
CA TYR A 396 -5.65 -67.89 87.93
C TYR A 396 -7.18 -68.18 87.97
N LYS A 397 -7.70 -69.16 88.69
CA LYS A 397 -9.12 -69.60 88.54
C LYS A 397 -10.22 -68.62 89.02
N GLN A 398 -9.88 -67.45 89.59
CA GLN A 398 -10.81 -66.67 90.43
C GLN A 398 -11.48 -65.43 89.76
N ALA A 399 -11.09 -65.00 88.55
CA ALA A 399 -11.35 -63.62 88.07
C ALA A 399 -12.54 -63.40 87.10
N THR A 400 -13.20 -64.41 86.53
CA THR A 400 -14.05 -64.25 85.31
C THR A 400 -15.55 -63.98 85.51
N SER A 401 -16.04 -63.75 86.73
CA SER A 401 -17.50 -63.80 87.02
C SER A 401 -18.28 -62.46 86.91
N GLN A 402 -17.63 -61.30 86.76
CA GLN A 402 -18.26 -60.00 87.08
C GLN A 402 -18.83 -59.16 85.90
N THR A 403 -18.58 -59.49 84.63
CA THR A 403 -18.70 -58.52 83.50
C THR A 403 -20.02 -58.46 82.71
N LYS A 404 -21.07 -59.23 83.03
CA LYS A 404 -22.22 -59.45 82.11
C LYS A 404 -23.51 -58.59 82.29
N LYS A 405 -23.56 -57.50 83.09
CA LYS A 405 -24.84 -56.86 83.51
C LYS A 405 -25.26 -55.48 82.94
N ALA A 406 -24.52 -54.80 82.04
CA ALA A 406 -24.66 -53.33 81.86
C ALA A 406 -25.34 -52.73 80.59
N THR A 407 -25.93 -53.48 79.65
CA THR A 407 -26.12 -52.99 78.25
C THR A 407 -27.54 -52.68 77.70
N SER A 408 -28.62 -52.50 78.48
CA SER A 408 -30.01 -52.51 77.92
C SER A 408 -30.85 -51.18 77.84
N THR A 409 -30.36 -49.97 78.16
CA THR A 409 -31.28 -48.83 78.49
C THR A 409 -31.45 -47.67 77.47
N ILE A 410 -30.79 -47.61 76.31
CA ILE A 410 -30.61 -46.33 75.57
C ILE A 410 -31.61 -46.00 74.41
N ARG A 411 -32.61 -46.82 74.08
CA ARG A 411 -33.23 -46.81 72.72
C ARG A 411 -34.59 -46.08 72.48
N LYS A 412 -35.01 -45.01 73.18
CA LYS A 412 -36.43 -44.52 73.12
C LYS A 412 -36.78 -43.03 72.82
N SER A 413 -35.92 -42.14 72.29
CA SER A 413 -36.26 -40.68 72.29
C SER A 413 -35.96 -39.85 71.02
N THR A 414 -36.52 -40.16 69.85
CA THR A 414 -36.44 -39.25 68.67
C THR A 414 -37.62 -39.45 67.69
N ASN A 415 -38.63 -38.58 67.71
CA ASN A 415 -39.59 -38.30 66.59
C ASN A 415 -40.61 -37.19 66.96
N SER A 416 -40.41 -35.95 66.50
CA SER A 416 -41.45 -34.93 66.26
C SER A 416 -40.89 -33.69 65.53
N VAL A 417 -41.74 -33.01 64.73
CA VAL A 417 -41.63 -31.65 64.11
C VAL A 417 -41.50 -31.60 62.57
N VAL A 418 -42.61 -31.21 61.91
CA VAL A 418 -42.76 -30.76 60.50
C VAL A 418 -43.80 -29.60 60.44
N SER A 419 -43.62 -28.60 59.54
CA SER A 419 -44.64 -27.81 58.75
C SER A 419 -45.10 -26.36 59.14
N LYS A 420 -45.01 -25.38 58.20
CA LYS A 420 -46.09 -24.51 57.56
C LYS A 420 -45.71 -23.05 57.13
N SER A 421 -46.06 -22.61 55.90
CA SER A 421 -46.60 -21.25 55.44
C SER A 421 -46.61 -21.10 53.88
N ASN A 422 -47.71 -21.11 53.10
CA ASN A 422 -48.74 -20.09 52.69
C ASN A 422 -48.18 -18.80 52.00
N ALA A 423 -48.49 -18.36 50.76
CA ALA A 423 -49.72 -18.11 49.94
C ALA A 423 -50.22 -16.63 49.98
N ASN A 424 -49.69 -15.73 49.10
CA ASN A 424 -50.17 -14.33 48.96
C ASN A 424 -49.76 -13.55 47.67
N ILE A 425 -49.59 -14.18 46.49
CA ILE A 425 -48.91 -13.55 45.31
C ILE A 425 -49.87 -13.03 44.20
N GLU A 426 -51.17 -13.33 44.23
CA GLU A 426 -51.97 -13.38 43.00
C GLU A 426 -52.74 -12.10 42.57
N LYS A 427 -52.44 -10.91 43.12
CA LYS A 427 -53.15 -9.66 42.75
C LYS A 427 -52.30 -8.55 42.12
N GLN A 428 -50.98 -8.73 41.98
CA GLN A 428 -50.08 -7.71 41.40
C GLN A 428 -49.81 -7.88 39.89
N LEU A 429 -50.48 -8.82 39.22
CA LEU A 429 -50.08 -9.29 37.88
C LEU A 429 -50.77 -8.55 36.71
N ASP A 430 -51.96 -7.97 36.92
CA ASP A 430 -52.77 -7.46 35.79
C ASP A 430 -52.37 -6.06 35.28
N ASP A 431 -51.87 -5.16 36.14
CA ASP A 431 -51.46 -3.80 35.74
C ASP A 431 -50.11 -3.77 34.99
N LEU A 432 -49.28 -4.80 35.15
CA LEU A 432 -47.99 -4.97 34.43
C LEU A 432 -48.17 -5.38 32.96
N THR A 433 -49.34 -5.91 32.61
CA THR A 433 -49.61 -6.51 31.30
C THR A 433 -49.93 -5.47 30.21
N ARG A 434 -50.44 -4.29 30.58
CA ARG A 434 -50.77 -3.22 29.60
C ARG A 434 -49.57 -2.35 29.22
N MET A 435 -48.63 -2.10 30.14
CA MET A 435 -47.38 -1.38 29.81
C MET A 435 -46.41 -2.21 28.96
N THR A 436 -46.57 -3.53 28.94
CA THR A 436 -45.73 -4.43 28.14
C THR A 436 -46.10 -4.44 26.66
N GLU A 437 -47.33 -4.07 26.27
CA GLU A 437 -47.75 -4.12 24.86
C GLU A 437 -47.25 -2.96 24.01
N GLN A 438 -47.21 -1.74 24.56
CA GLN A 438 -46.66 -0.57 23.84
C GLN A 438 -45.12 -0.62 23.71
N ASN A 439 -44.44 -1.33 24.62
CA ASN A 439 -43.01 -1.59 24.52
C ASN A 439 -42.66 -2.66 23.46
N LYS A 440 -43.60 -3.53 23.06
CA LYS A 440 -43.33 -4.58 22.06
C LYS A 440 -43.09 -4.02 20.66
N GLU A 441 -43.76 -2.93 20.29
CA GLU A 441 -43.65 -2.33 18.95
C GLU A 441 -42.30 -1.61 18.77
N ASN A 442 -41.86 -0.85 19.78
CA ASN A 442 -40.51 -0.27 19.80
C ASN A 442 -39.41 -1.33 19.90
N GLN A 443 -39.66 -2.45 20.59
CA GLN A 443 -38.76 -3.59 20.58
C GLN A 443 -38.65 -4.23 19.19
N LEU A 444 -39.72 -4.25 18.39
CA LEU A 444 -39.70 -4.83 17.04
C LEU A 444 -38.75 -4.06 16.12
N PHE A 445 -38.86 -2.72 16.08
CA PHE A 445 -37.97 -1.87 15.26
C PHE A 445 -36.50 -1.97 15.70
N LEU A 446 -36.25 -2.01 17.01
CA LEU A 446 -34.90 -2.20 17.53
C LEU A 446 -34.35 -3.58 17.14
N THR A 447 -35.19 -4.62 17.19
CA THR A 447 -34.80 -5.99 16.81
C THR A 447 -34.46 -6.08 15.33
N ASP A 448 -35.20 -5.41 14.46
CA ASP A 448 -34.93 -5.41 13.02
C ASP A 448 -33.70 -4.56 12.65
N ALA A 449 -33.46 -3.45 13.35
CA ALA A 449 -32.22 -2.69 13.22
C ALA A 449 -30.99 -3.49 13.67
N ILE A 450 -31.09 -4.24 14.77
CA ILE A 450 -30.03 -5.13 15.25
C ILE A 450 -29.77 -6.23 14.22
N LYS A 451 -30.80 -6.88 13.67
CA LYS A 451 -30.63 -7.91 12.62
C LYS A 451 -29.95 -7.36 11.37
N LEU A 452 -30.29 -6.15 10.95
CA LEU A 452 -29.67 -5.52 9.78
C LEU A 452 -28.18 -5.21 10.05
N GLN A 453 -27.86 -4.74 11.26
CA GLN A 453 -26.47 -4.53 11.68
C GLN A 453 -25.69 -5.85 11.74
N GLU A 454 -26.26 -6.90 12.34
CA GLU A 454 -25.65 -8.24 12.41
C GLU A 454 -25.39 -8.82 11.01
N GLU A 455 -26.31 -8.60 10.06
CA GLU A 455 -26.13 -9.05 8.68
C GLU A 455 -25.00 -8.28 7.97
N TYR A 456 -24.89 -6.96 8.20
CA TYR A 456 -23.78 -6.15 7.67
C TYR A 456 -22.43 -6.55 8.27
N GLU A 457 -22.38 -6.80 9.58
CA GLU A 457 -21.19 -7.30 10.27
C GLU A 457 -20.80 -8.70 9.75
N ARG A 458 -21.77 -9.58 9.49
CA ARG A 458 -21.50 -10.89 8.87
C ARG A 458 -20.90 -10.75 7.48
N GLN A 459 -21.43 -9.86 6.64
CA GLN A 459 -20.87 -9.62 5.31
C GLN A 459 -19.44 -9.06 5.38
N LEU A 460 -19.17 -8.16 6.31
CA LEU A 460 -17.82 -7.65 6.58
C LEU A 460 -16.87 -8.76 7.00
N GLN A 461 -17.29 -9.65 7.90
CA GLN A 461 -16.50 -10.81 8.32
C GLN A 461 -16.23 -11.77 7.16
N GLU A 462 -17.23 -12.08 6.34
CA GLU A 462 -17.06 -12.93 5.15
C GLU A 462 -16.06 -12.32 4.16
N LYS A 463 -16.13 -11.00 3.93
CA LYS A 463 -15.16 -10.29 3.06
C LYS A 463 -13.76 -10.28 3.65
N GLN A 464 -13.64 -10.14 4.98
CA GLN A 464 -12.36 -10.20 5.66
C GLN A 464 -11.72 -11.59 5.54
N ILE A 465 -12.51 -12.66 5.72
CA ILE A 465 -12.06 -14.05 5.52
C ILE A 465 -11.61 -14.26 4.06
N GLN A 466 -12.36 -13.77 3.08
CA GLN A 466 -11.97 -13.85 1.66
C GLN A 466 -10.64 -13.13 1.37
N ILE A 467 -10.39 -11.97 1.99
CA ILE A 467 -9.12 -11.24 1.88
C ILE A 467 -7.97 -12.06 2.49
N GLU A 468 -8.19 -12.66 3.66
CA GLU A 468 -7.19 -13.51 4.33
C GLU A 468 -6.86 -14.76 3.51
N GLU A 469 -7.87 -15.44 2.96
CA GLU A 469 -7.68 -16.59 2.06
C GLU A 469 -6.90 -16.21 0.79
N LEU A 470 -7.21 -15.06 0.18
CA LEU A 470 -6.48 -14.55 -0.98
C LEU A 470 -5.02 -14.21 -0.62
N ASN A 471 -4.79 -13.59 0.54
CA ASN A 471 -3.44 -13.30 1.02
C ASN A 471 -2.62 -14.56 1.27
N LEU A 472 -3.22 -15.60 1.88
CA LEU A 472 -2.58 -16.90 2.05
C LEU A 472 -2.23 -17.53 0.70
N LYS A 473 -3.12 -17.45 -0.29
CA LYS A 473 -2.88 -17.95 -1.64
C LYS A 473 -1.77 -17.19 -2.37
N VAL A 474 -1.69 -15.88 -2.20
CA VAL A 474 -0.60 -15.06 -2.73
C VAL A 474 0.74 -15.47 -2.10
N GLN A 475 0.78 -15.68 -0.78
CA GLN A 475 1.99 -16.16 -0.10
C GLN A 475 2.40 -17.56 -0.58
N GLU A 476 1.44 -18.48 -0.77
CA GLU A 476 1.73 -19.80 -1.30
C GLU A 476 2.33 -19.73 -2.71
N LEU A 477 1.76 -18.91 -3.60
CA LEU A 477 2.27 -18.69 -4.95
C LEU A 477 3.66 -18.04 -4.93
N GLN A 478 3.94 -17.11 -4.01
CA GLN A 478 5.28 -16.54 -3.84
C GLN A 478 6.30 -17.60 -3.40
N VAL A 479 5.92 -18.48 -2.47
CA VAL A 479 6.78 -19.60 -2.03
C VAL A 479 7.02 -20.60 -3.16
N GLN A 480 6.00 -20.89 -3.97
CA GLN A 480 6.14 -21.75 -5.15
C GLN A 480 7.04 -21.09 -6.22
N GLY A 481 6.89 -19.79 -6.46
CA GLY A 481 7.77 -19.02 -7.34
C GLY A 481 9.23 -19.08 -6.90
N MET A 482 9.51 -18.84 -5.62
CA MET A 482 10.87 -18.97 -5.07
C MET A 482 11.45 -20.38 -5.21
N LYS A 483 10.62 -21.42 -5.07
CA LYS A 483 11.06 -22.81 -5.28
C LYS A 483 11.42 -23.07 -6.75
N TYR A 484 10.64 -22.52 -7.68
CA TYR A 484 10.90 -22.63 -9.11
C TYR A 484 12.18 -21.89 -9.52
N ASP A 485 12.38 -20.65 -9.04
CA ASP A 485 13.61 -19.90 -9.28
C ASP A 485 14.85 -20.62 -8.72
N LYS A 486 14.72 -21.22 -7.53
CA LYS A 486 15.79 -22.05 -6.95
C LYS A 486 16.08 -23.28 -7.80
N LEU A 487 15.06 -23.94 -8.34
CA LEU A 487 15.22 -25.09 -9.23
C LEU A 487 15.96 -24.69 -10.52
N ASN A 488 15.55 -23.60 -11.17
CA ASN A 488 16.20 -23.07 -12.37
C ASN A 488 17.67 -22.70 -12.11
N TYR A 489 17.95 -22.09 -10.95
CA TYR A 489 19.33 -21.79 -10.55
C TYR A 489 20.16 -23.06 -10.35
N MET A 490 19.60 -24.09 -9.72
CA MET A 490 20.29 -25.36 -9.54
C MET A 490 20.54 -26.06 -10.87
N GLU A 491 19.58 -26.07 -11.79
CA GLU A 491 19.74 -26.65 -13.13
C GLU A 491 20.82 -25.93 -13.94
N GLY A 492 20.84 -24.59 -13.92
CA GLY A 492 21.90 -23.79 -14.54
C GLY A 492 23.28 -24.05 -13.93
N SER A 493 23.35 -24.24 -12.61
CA SER A 493 24.59 -24.58 -11.91
C SER A 493 25.11 -25.97 -12.28
N VAL A 494 24.21 -26.96 -12.39
CA VAL A 494 24.56 -28.33 -12.83
C VAL A 494 25.08 -28.31 -14.27
N TRP A 495 24.42 -27.58 -15.16
CA TRP A 495 24.86 -27.42 -16.55
C TRP A 495 26.26 -26.78 -16.65
N MET A 496 26.51 -25.73 -15.86
CA MET A 496 27.82 -25.07 -15.81
C MET A 496 28.92 -26.02 -15.30
N LEU A 497 28.62 -26.80 -14.25
CA LEU A 497 29.55 -27.80 -13.73
C LEU A 497 29.86 -28.89 -14.77
N ASP A 498 28.87 -29.37 -15.53
CA ASP A 498 29.08 -30.35 -16.61
C ASP A 498 29.97 -29.78 -17.74
N LYS A 499 29.77 -28.50 -18.10
CA LYS A 499 30.63 -27.79 -19.05
C LYS A 499 32.08 -27.66 -18.56
N ILE A 500 32.28 -27.23 -17.31
CA ILE A 500 33.61 -27.14 -16.69
C ILE A 500 34.27 -28.51 -16.66
N LEU A 501 33.54 -29.55 -16.25
CA LEU A 501 34.06 -30.91 -16.19
C LEU A 501 34.52 -31.41 -17.56
N LYS A 502 33.78 -31.12 -18.64
CA LYS A 502 34.19 -31.46 -20.01
C LYS A 502 35.48 -30.75 -20.43
N GLU A 503 35.66 -29.48 -20.10
CA GLU A 503 36.90 -28.74 -20.41
C GLU A 503 38.09 -29.28 -19.59
N VAL A 504 37.89 -29.59 -18.31
CA VAL A 504 38.92 -30.22 -17.46
C VAL A 504 39.31 -31.60 -18.02
N LEU A 505 38.35 -32.40 -18.46
CA LEU A 505 38.62 -33.70 -19.09
C LEU A 505 39.39 -33.57 -20.41
N ARG A 506 39.07 -32.57 -21.24
CA ARG A 506 39.84 -32.26 -22.46
C ARG A 506 41.27 -31.85 -22.14
N PHE A 507 41.46 -30.97 -21.16
CA PHE A 507 42.79 -30.57 -20.69
C PHE A 507 43.60 -31.78 -20.21
N ARG A 508 42.99 -32.66 -19.42
CA ARG A 508 43.63 -33.91 -18.99
C ARG A 508 44.05 -34.79 -20.18
N GLU A 509 43.18 -34.98 -21.16
CA GLU A 509 43.50 -35.79 -22.34
C GLU A 509 44.67 -35.19 -23.14
N ASN A 510 44.71 -33.86 -23.27
CA ASN A 510 45.83 -33.16 -23.91
C ASN A 510 47.15 -33.39 -23.16
N ILE A 511 47.16 -33.32 -21.82
CA ILE A 511 48.36 -33.62 -21.02
C ILE A 511 48.81 -35.07 -21.24
N ILE A 512 47.87 -36.02 -21.26
CA ILE A 512 48.19 -37.44 -21.51
C ILE A 512 48.81 -37.62 -22.90
N GLN A 513 48.28 -36.94 -23.93
CA GLN A 513 48.84 -37.00 -25.28
C GLN A 513 50.25 -36.38 -25.35
N MET A 514 50.46 -35.21 -24.75
CA MET A 514 51.79 -34.58 -24.67
C MET A 514 52.79 -35.48 -23.92
N THR A 515 52.38 -36.08 -22.80
CA THR A 515 53.21 -37.02 -22.02
C THR A 515 53.64 -38.21 -22.87
N LYS A 516 52.72 -38.79 -23.66
CA LYS A 516 53.02 -39.88 -24.60
C LYS A 516 54.04 -39.44 -25.67
N GLN A 517 53.90 -38.22 -26.22
CA GLN A 517 54.84 -37.69 -27.20
C GLN A 517 56.26 -37.52 -26.62
N ILE A 518 56.37 -36.97 -25.41
CA ILE A 518 57.67 -36.79 -24.74
C ILE A 518 58.30 -38.13 -24.42
N ASN A 519 57.54 -39.08 -23.89
CA ASN A 519 58.06 -40.40 -23.57
C ASN A 519 58.60 -41.08 -24.84
N ASN A 520 57.84 -41.03 -25.94
CA ASN A 520 58.27 -41.57 -27.23
C ASN A 520 59.54 -40.89 -27.77
N ASN A 521 59.70 -39.58 -27.57
CA ASN A 521 60.88 -38.83 -28.00
C ASN A 521 62.10 -39.11 -27.08
N ALA A 522 61.88 -39.24 -25.77
CA ALA A 522 62.92 -39.57 -24.80
C ALA A 522 63.50 -40.98 -25.03
N PHE A 523 62.67 -41.95 -25.45
CA PHE A 523 63.16 -43.28 -25.83
C PHE A 523 64.00 -43.27 -27.12
N LYS A 524 63.78 -42.30 -28.02
CA LYS A 524 64.52 -42.20 -29.29
C LYS A 524 65.83 -41.42 -29.17
N ASN A 525 65.89 -40.42 -28.30
CA ASN A 525 67.06 -39.54 -28.18
C ASN A 525 67.87 -39.88 -26.92
N GLN A 526 69.09 -40.39 -27.08
CA GLN A 526 70.00 -40.67 -25.95
C GLN A 526 70.69 -39.42 -25.38
N ASN A 527 70.47 -38.25 -25.98
CA ASN A 527 71.08 -36.99 -25.56
C ASN A 527 70.31 -36.36 -24.39
N GLN A 528 70.92 -36.37 -23.20
CA GLN A 528 70.32 -35.83 -21.97
C GLN A 528 69.88 -34.36 -22.09
N LYS A 529 70.59 -33.53 -22.88
CA LYS A 529 70.23 -32.12 -23.08
C LYS A 529 68.91 -31.95 -23.82
N GLU A 530 68.64 -32.78 -24.82
CA GLU A 530 67.38 -32.74 -25.58
C GLU A 530 66.21 -33.24 -24.73
N ILE A 531 66.44 -34.26 -23.90
CA ILE A 531 65.44 -34.75 -22.95
C ILE A 531 65.02 -33.61 -22.00
N LEU A 532 65.98 -32.89 -21.42
CA LEU A 532 65.70 -31.74 -20.53
C LEU A 532 64.94 -30.61 -21.25
N GLN A 533 65.27 -30.32 -22.51
CA GLN A 533 64.54 -29.31 -23.30
C GLN A 533 63.09 -29.75 -23.58
N ASN A 534 62.86 -31.03 -23.90
CA ASN A 534 61.52 -31.57 -24.10
C ASN A 534 60.68 -31.53 -22.82
N TYR A 535 61.28 -31.80 -21.66
CA TYR A 535 60.60 -31.65 -20.36
C TYR A 535 60.28 -30.20 -20.03
N LYS A 536 61.19 -29.27 -20.32
CA LYS A 536 60.92 -27.83 -20.12
C LYS A 536 59.75 -27.37 -20.99
N TRP A 537 59.79 -27.69 -22.29
CA TRP A 537 58.71 -27.39 -23.22
C TRP A 537 57.36 -27.98 -22.76
N PHE A 538 57.36 -29.19 -22.21
CA PHE A 538 56.16 -29.79 -21.64
C PHE A 538 55.59 -29.01 -20.48
N VAL A 539 56.43 -28.66 -19.50
CA VAL A 539 56.00 -27.89 -18.33
C VAL A 539 55.42 -26.55 -18.76
N ASP A 540 56.11 -25.84 -19.65
CA ASP A 540 55.67 -24.54 -20.18
C ASP A 540 54.31 -24.67 -20.90
N ASN A 541 54.08 -25.75 -21.65
CA ASN A 541 52.79 -25.99 -22.32
C ASN A 541 51.66 -26.44 -21.37
N VAL A 542 51.98 -27.20 -20.33
CA VAL A 542 50.99 -27.58 -19.30
C VAL A 542 50.54 -26.35 -18.54
N GLU A 543 51.47 -25.45 -18.20
CA GLU A 543 51.19 -24.18 -17.55
C GLU A 543 50.32 -23.28 -18.44
N LEU A 544 50.71 -23.07 -19.70
CA LEU A 544 49.93 -22.28 -20.66
C LEU A 544 48.51 -22.82 -20.87
N ASN A 545 48.37 -24.14 -21.05
CA ASN A 545 47.05 -24.75 -21.19
C ASN A 545 46.22 -24.66 -19.90
N GLY A 546 46.88 -24.65 -18.73
CA GLY A 546 46.26 -24.44 -17.43
C GLY A 546 45.70 -23.02 -17.30
N GLU A 547 46.47 -22.01 -17.69
CA GLU A 547 46.02 -20.61 -17.74
C GLU A 547 44.81 -20.43 -18.67
N GLN A 548 44.85 -21.01 -19.88
CA GLN A 548 43.74 -20.97 -20.82
C GLN A 548 42.46 -21.64 -20.27
N LEU A 549 42.62 -22.73 -19.51
CA LEU A 549 41.49 -23.39 -18.85
C LEU A 549 40.88 -22.49 -17.77
N ILE A 550 41.72 -21.83 -16.96
CA ILE A 550 41.26 -20.88 -15.94
C ILE A 550 40.52 -19.71 -16.58
N GLU A 551 41.06 -19.13 -17.66
CA GLU A 551 40.44 -18.03 -18.39
C GLU A 551 39.06 -18.44 -18.96
N LYS A 552 38.95 -19.62 -19.57
CA LYS A 552 37.67 -20.17 -20.04
C LYS A 552 36.66 -20.38 -18.91
N ILE A 553 37.10 -20.89 -17.76
CA ILE A 553 36.24 -21.08 -16.59
C ILE A 553 35.72 -19.72 -16.08
N ASN A 554 36.59 -18.71 -16.02
CA ASN A 554 36.20 -17.36 -15.62
C ASN A 554 35.22 -16.73 -16.61
N TYR A 555 35.47 -16.86 -17.92
CA TYR A 555 34.55 -16.40 -18.95
C TYR A 555 33.18 -17.08 -18.83
N MET A 556 33.13 -18.39 -18.62
CA MET A 556 31.86 -19.11 -18.38
C MET A 556 31.14 -18.57 -17.14
N LYS A 557 31.87 -18.34 -16.03
CA LYS A 557 31.30 -17.76 -14.81
C LYS A 557 30.69 -16.39 -15.04
N GLU A 558 31.43 -15.49 -15.69
CA GLU A 558 30.95 -14.13 -15.98
C GLU A 558 29.77 -14.13 -16.95
N SER A 559 29.81 -14.96 -17.99
CA SER A 559 28.71 -15.13 -18.93
C SER A 559 27.45 -15.63 -18.23
N THR A 560 27.55 -16.65 -17.37
CA THR A 560 26.42 -17.16 -16.59
C THR A 560 25.88 -16.12 -15.63
N GLN A 561 26.75 -15.36 -14.96
CA GLN A 561 26.33 -14.29 -14.06
C GLN A 561 25.60 -13.15 -14.80
N LYS A 562 26.06 -12.79 -16.00
CA LYS A 562 25.36 -11.84 -16.89
C LYS A 562 23.99 -12.37 -17.30
N SER A 563 23.90 -13.63 -17.76
CA SER A 563 22.62 -14.26 -18.12
C SER A 563 21.64 -14.28 -16.94
N ILE A 564 22.09 -14.62 -15.73
CA ILE A 564 21.24 -14.58 -14.52
C ILE A 564 20.75 -13.16 -14.24
N SER A 565 21.61 -12.15 -14.40
CA SER A 565 21.22 -10.75 -14.19
C SER A 565 20.19 -10.28 -15.23
N ASN A 566 20.29 -10.74 -16.48
CA ASN A 566 19.34 -10.41 -17.54
C ASN A 566 17.99 -11.09 -17.31
N VAL A 567 17.98 -12.37 -16.93
CA VAL A 567 16.74 -13.08 -16.58
C VAL A 567 16.04 -12.42 -15.41
N LYS A 568 16.76 -11.99 -14.36
CA LYS A 568 16.17 -11.23 -13.25
C LYS A 568 15.56 -9.90 -13.67
N LYS A 569 16.23 -9.18 -14.58
CA LYS A 569 15.68 -7.93 -15.15
C LYS A 569 14.42 -8.20 -15.97
N GLN A 570 14.43 -9.23 -16.80
CA GLN A 570 13.29 -9.62 -17.61
C GLN A 570 12.10 -10.06 -16.75
N GLN A 571 12.31 -10.92 -15.77
CA GLN A 571 11.28 -11.30 -14.78
C GLN A 571 10.71 -10.08 -14.06
N GLY A 572 11.57 -9.11 -13.68
CA GLY A 572 11.12 -7.85 -13.08
C GLY A 572 10.21 -7.05 -14.01
N ASN A 573 10.54 -6.97 -15.29
CA ASN A 573 9.72 -6.31 -16.30
C ASN A 573 8.40 -7.05 -16.53
N ASP A 574 8.41 -8.39 -16.64
CA ASP A 574 7.21 -9.21 -16.83
C ASP A 574 6.25 -9.10 -15.63
N LEU A 575 6.79 -9.02 -14.40
CA LEU A 575 6.04 -8.76 -13.17
C LEU A 575 5.42 -7.36 -13.17
N GLN A 576 6.16 -6.35 -13.64
CA GLN A 576 5.68 -4.98 -13.74
C GLN A 576 4.57 -4.86 -14.80
N GLU A 577 4.72 -5.53 -15.95
CA GLU A 577 3.67 -5.61 -16.98
C GLU A 577 2.43 -6.33 -16.46
N SER A 578 2.60 -7.47 -15.78
CA SER A 578 1.49 -8.21 -15.17
C SER A 578 0.75 -7.39 -14.12
N PHE A 579 1.49 -6.62 -13.30
CA PHE A 579 0.90 -5.70 -12.33
C PHE A 579 0.10 -4.59 -13.02
N HIS A 580 0.65 -4.01 -14.10
CA HIS A 580 -0.05 -2.99 -14.86
C HIS A 580 -1.32 -3.52 -15.54
N GLN A 581 -1.29 -4.74 -16.08
CA GLN A 581 -2.48 -5.41 -16.63
C GLN A 581 -3.54 -5.68 -15.55
N PHE A 582 -3.12 -6.11 -14.36
CA PHE A 582 -4.03 -6.33 -13.24
C PHE A 582 -4.70 -5.01 -12.80
N GLU A 583 -3.92 -3.92 -12.70
CA GLU A 583 -4.43 -2.59 -12.36
C GLU A 583 -5.43 -2.08 -13.41
N GLN A 584 -5.14 -2.27 -14.70
CA GLN A 584 -6.08 -1.97 -15.78
C GLN A 584 -7.38 -2.77 -15.66
N GLN A 585 -7.31 -4.07 -15.34
CA GLN A 585 -8.51 -4.90 -15.13
C GLN A 585 -9.34 -4.43 -13.92
N GLN A 586 -8.70 -4.04 -12.82
CA GLN A 586 -9.41 -3.50 -11.65
C GLN A 586 -10.11 -2.19 -11.98
N ASN A 587 -9.43 -1.30 -12.70
CA ASN A 587 -10.01 -0.04 -13.16
C ASN A 587 -11.20 -0.27 -14.10
N GLN A 588 -11.12 -1.25 -15.01
CA GLN A 588 -12.26 -1.63 -15.87
C GLN A 588 -13.45 -2.14 -15.05
N LYS A 589 -13.21 -3.03 -14.06
CA LYS A 589 -14.27 -3.51 -13.17
C LYS A 589 -14.93 -2.38 -12.38
N GLN A 590 -14.16 -1.44 -11.85
CA GLN A 590 -14.71 -0.27 -11.14
C GLN A 590 -15.56 0.62 -12.06
N GLN A 591 -15.15 0.79 -13.32
CA GLN A 591 -15.94 1.50 -14.32
C GLN A 591 -17.25 0.76 -14.65
N GLU A 592 -17.23 -0.56 -14.75
CA GLU A 592 -18.43 -1.37 -14.95
C GLU A 592 -19.39 -1.29 -13.76
N TYR A 593 -18.88 -1.37 -12.52
CA TYR A 593 -19.68 -1.17 -11.31
C TYR A 593 -20.33 0.22 -11.28
N SER A 594 -19.59 1.27 -11.65
CA SER A 594 -20.10 2.64 -11.71
C SER A 594 -21.20 2.78 -12.76
N LYS A 595 -21.03 2.18 -13.95
CA LYS A 595 -22.05 2.17 -15.02
C LYS A 595 -23.31 1.41 -14.61
N ASN A 596 -23.17 0.25 -13.96
CA ASN A 596 -24.29 -0.55 -13.50
C ASN A 596 -25.07 0.15 -12.38
N ASN A 597 -24.39 0.83 -11.44
CA ASN A 597 -25.06 1.62 -10.41
C ASN A 597 -25.83 2.81 -11.01
N GLN A 598 -25.25 3.52 -11.98
CA GLN A 598 -25.96 4.59 -12.69
C GLN A 598 -27.20 4.05 -13.43
N GLN A 599 -27.09 2.92 -14.14
CA GLN A 599 -28.24 2.31 -14.80
C GLN A 599 -29.33 1.85 -13.82
N ASN A 600 -28.97 1.32 -12.66
CA ASN A 600 -29.93 0.90 -11.63
C ASN A 600 -30.62 2.10 -10.96
N GLU A 601 -29.92 3.21 -10.75
CA GLU A 601 -30.53 4.46 -10.26
C GLU A 601 -31.54 5.04 -11.26
N TYR A 602 -31.23 5.03 -12.56
CA TYR A 602 -32.18 5.45 -13.59
C TYR A 602 -33.39 4.49 -13.73
N SER A 603 -33.20 3.19 -13.45
CA SER A 603 -34.27 2.19 -13.50
C SER A 603 -35.23 2.29 -12.31
N ASN A 604 -34.72 2.63 -11.12
CA ASN A 604 -35.52 2.80 -9.91
C ASN A 604 -36.31 4.12 -9.90
N PHE A 605 -35.86 5.15 -10.63
CA PHE A 605 -36.64 6.39 -10.79
C PHE A 605 -37.88 6.24 -11.68
N ASN A 606 -37.91 5.23 -12.57
CA ASN A 606 -39.01 5.06 -13.53
C ASN A 606 -40.14 4.11 -13.07
N ASN A 607 -39.97 3.45 -11.91
CA ASN A 607 -40.92 2.45 -11.40
C ASN A 607 -41.52 2.79 -10.03
N ASN A 608 -41.39 4.03 -9.55
CA ASN A 608 -42.04 4.44 -8.31
C ASN A 608 -43.40 5.12 -8.61
N PRO A 609 -44.56 4.47 -8.35
CA PRO A 609 -45.88 4.97 -8.77
C PRO A 609 -46.46 6.08 -7.86
N TYR A 610 -45.69 6.58 -6.88
CA TYR A 610 -46.19 7.46 -5.83
C TYR A 610 -45.78 8.94 -5.94
N LEU A 611 -45.32 9.39 -7.11
CA LEU A 611 -45.07 10.82 -7.39
C LEU A 611 -46.08 11.37 -8.39
N ASN A 612 -47.35 11.30 -8.00
CA ASN A 612 -48.43 12.08 -8.59
C ASN A 612 -49.26 12.64 -7.43
N GLU A 613 -48.89 13.80 -6.91
CA GLU A 613 -49.81 14.66 -6.16
C GLU A 613 -49.26 16.08 -6.07
N MET A 614 -49.73 16.91 -7.01
CA MET A 614 -50.04 18.30 -6.72
C MET A 614 -51.19 18.29 -5.71
N ASP A 615 -50.94 18.62 -4.43
CA ASP A 615 -51.87 19.32 -3.53
C ASP A 615 -51.35 19.36 -2.07
N PHE A 616 -50.19 19.96 -1.84
CA PHE A 616 -49.70 20.21 -0.46
C PHE A 616 -49.13 21.62 -0.28
N GLN A 617 -49.88 22.65 -0.72
CA GLN A 617 -49.58 24.06 -0.42
C GLN A 617 -50.72 24.87 0.21
N ARG A 618 -51.73 24.23 0.79
CA ARG A 618 -52.74 24.95 1.60
C ARG A 618 -53.14 24.15 2.82
N THR A 619 -52.35 24.24 3.88
CA THR A 619 -52.78 24.25 5.29
C THR A 619 -51.51 24.13 6.11
N LEU A 620 -51.02 25.25 6.64
CA LEU A 620 -50.23 25.38 7.88
C LEU A 620 -49.75 26.84 7.95
N SER A 621 -50.70 27.77 7.93
CA SER A 621 -50.50 29.16 8.34
C SER A 621 -51.44 29.45 9.50
N THR A 622 -51.07 28.99 10.70
CA THR A 622 -51.45 29.54 12.01
C THR A 622 -51.08 28.53 13.08
N GLN A 623 -49.97 28.74 13.79
CA GLN A 623 -49.91 28.76 15.26
C GLN A 623 -48.46 28.97 15.74
N SER A 624 -48.30 30.09 16.46
CA SER A 624 -47.41 30.43 17.57
C SER A 624 -45.92 29.98 17.59
N PRO A 625 -44.98 30.92 17.81
CA PRO A 625 -43.58 30.64 18.09
C PRO A 625 -43.28 30.69 19.60
N GLN A 626 -42.97 29.56 20.24
CA GLN A 626 -42.18 29.53 21.48
C GLN A 626 -41.40 28.22 21.60
N LEU A 627 -40.20 28.32 22.19
CA LEU A 627 -39.28 27.27 22.63
C LEU A 627 -38.27 26.74 21.61
N TYR A 628 -37.20 27.52 21.41
CA TYR A 628 -35.85 26.99 21.22
C TYR A 628 -34.84 27.86 21.98
N GLN A 629 -34.64 27.53 23.26
CA GLN A 629 -33.40 27.78 24.01
C GLN A 629 -33.02 26.47 24.70
N ASN A 630 -31.71 26.20 24.80
CA ASN A 630 -31.05 24.94 25.21
C ASN A 630 -30.91 24.00 23.99
N TYR A 631 -29.74 23.79 23.38
CA TYR A 631 -28.49 23.33 23.98
C TYR A 631 -27.26 23.85 23.21
N THR A 632 -26.38 24.61 23.87
CA THR A 632 -24.95 24.70 23.51
C THR A 632 -24.14 24.94 24.78
N SER A 633 -23.78 23.86 25.49
CA SER A 633 -22.73 23.92 26.51
C SER A 633 -22.28 22.51 26.90
N THR A 634 -21.13 22.07 26.38
CA THR A 634 -20.14 21.25 27.11
C THR A 634 -18.98 20.95 26.17
N TYR A 635 -17.92 21.77 26.23
CA TYR A 635 -16.52 21.32 26.08
C TYR A 635 -15.63 22.47 26.56
N ARG A 636 -15.41 22.53 27.87
CA ARG A 636 -14.28 23.25 28.46
C ARG A 636 -14.00 22.73 29.85
N ASN A 637 -12.71 22.54 30.12
CA ASN A 637 -12.04 22.16 31.36
C ASN A 637 -11.94 20.67 31.64
N GLU A 638 -10.76 20.12 31.37
CA GLU A 638 -9.97 19.46 32.41
C GLU A 638 -8.48 19.63 32.07
N ARG A 639 -7.82 20.42 32.91
CA ARG A 639 -6.36 20.53 33.01
C ARG A 639 -6.02 20.19 34.46
N ASP A 640 -4.85 19.58 34.59
CA ASP A 640 -4.00 19.47 35.78
C ASP A 640 -4.28 18.28 36.72
N PHE A 641 -3.39 17.28 36.65
CA PHE A 641 -2.63 16.82 37.81
C PHE A 641 -1.26 16.27 37.41
N HIS A 642 -0.27 16.63 38.23
CA HIS A 642 1.16 16.35 38.17
C HIS A 642 1.54 14.86 38.06
N ASP A 643 2.64 14.54 37.36
CA ASP A 643 3.89 14.18 38.05
C ASP A 643 5.10 13.97 37.10
N ASN A 644 6.22 14.52 37.55
CA ASN A 644 7.59 14.39 37.05
C ASN A 644 8.18 13.07 37.62
N PRO A 645 9.17 12.43 36.98
CA PRO A 645 10.51 12.67 37.53
C PRO A 645 11.65 12.69 36.50
N GLN A 646 12.56 13.64 36.74
CA GLN A 646 13.96 13.53 36.39
C GLN A 646 14.62 12.36 37.14
N THR A 647 15.47 11.61 36.44
CA THR A 647 16.74 11.15 37.03
C THR A 647 17.76 10.93 35.92
N GLN A 648 18.77 11.79 35.91
CA GLN A 648 20.11 11.47 35.41
C GLN A 648 20.78 10.51 36.40
N PHE A 649 21.57 9.55 35.92
CA PHE A 649 22.87 9.22 36.53
C PHE A 649 23.79 8.56 35.49
N ASN A 650 25.00 9.11 35.38
CA ASN A 650 26.18 8.45 34.83
C ASN A 650 26.68 7.38 35.80
N TYR A 651 26.97 6.17 35.29
CA TYR A 651 28.24 5.45 35.39
C TYR A 651 28.21 4.22 34.47
#